data_AF-A0A8X8BFL4-F1
#
_entry.id   AF-A0A8X8BFL4-F1
#
_cell.length_a   1.000
_cell.length_b   1.000
_cell.length_c   1.000
_cell.angle_alpha   90.00
_cell.angle_beta   90.00
_cell.angle_gamma   90.00
#
_symmetry.space_group_name_H-M   'P 1'
#
loop_
_entity.id
_entity.type
_entity.pdbx_description
1 polymer ?
#
loop_
_entity_poly.entity_id
_entity_poly.type
_entity_poly.pdbx_seq_one_letter_code
_entity_poly.pdbx_strand_id
1 'polypeptide(L)'
;MITYMQDNPSMFGSRASKFLLSVLILIQLLPTPLLAQRSKSPWQTLTGEAPLIIARGGFSGLFPDSSLNAYSFVASTSAPDAVLWCDVQLTKDGVGICFPYVTMDNDSNVLVAYPTRKNSYLLNGVPTQDWFTLDFTSKDLQTVFLTRGVLSRSDAYDYNQNVISTVQDVATQFKPAGFWLNVQHDAFYTQHNLSMSSFLLTVSKTVTINYLSSPELSFFKNIGNRFGKTGPKFVFRFLDKDDVEVSTNRTYGSLMKNLTFIKTFASGVLVPKSYIWPVKDQYLLPHTSFVRDAHRAGLEVYASGFANDFDIAYNYSYDPLAEYSSFMDNGDFSVDGFLSDFPLTASAAVDCFSHLGSNASTQVDFLVISKNGASGDYPGSTDLAYSKAIKDGAEIIDCSVQMSSDGIPFCLNSSNLGESTNVVQSPFRNRSATVPEFDSLAGLYSFNLAWSEIQTLTPAISNPFSRLFNMFRNPRERSSGKLVTLSDFLNLAKTSSSLVGVLINVEHAAYLREKQGLDVVKAVLNTLKESGYSNATKRVMIQSSNSSVLVDFKKQTRYETVYQVEEPIRDILDSAIQDIKKFADAVVVRRQSLYPVRASFITGQTSLVERLQKFKLPVYVETFRNEFVSQAWDFFADATVEINTHVTGAGVSGTITEFPLTAARYKRNRCVARKDTPPYMSPILPAALLGIVSLDSLPPAEAPNPVFTDADVTEPPLPPVTAKSPTTSPGPISTDQKAPNGQTRVALSLLLSAFSTALAALLLL
;
A
#
# COMPACT_ATOMS: atom_id res chain seq x y z
N MET A 1 75.25 3.62 -16.66
CA MET A 1 76.43 4.49 -16.45
C MET A 1 76.42 4.82 -14.97
N ILE A 2 77.14 4.03 -14.14
CA ILE A 2 78.33 4.47 -13.36
C ILE A 2 77.89 5.27 -12.10
N THR A 3 78.16 4.97 -10.82
CA THR A 3 78.79 3.86 -10.05
C THR A 3 78.64 4.23 -8.54
N TYR A 4 78.55 3.21 -7.65
CA TYR A 4 79.24 3.02 -6.35
C TYR A 4 79.12 4.02 -5.16
N MET A 5 78.67 3.56 -3.97
CA MET A 5 79.45 3.16 -2.74
C MET A 5 79.79 4.33 -1.80
N GLN A 6 79.95 4.24 -0.47
CA GLN A 6 79.64 3.32 0.64
C GLN A 6 80.07 4.08 1.94
N ASP A 7 79.54 3.67 3.10
CA ASP A 7 80.14 3.73 4.46
C ASP A 7 80.19 5.01 5.34
N ASN A 8 79.27 5.06 6.33
CA ASN A 8 79.46 4.84 7.79
C ASN A 8 80.26 5.84 8.70
N PRO A 9 80.13 5.79 10.05
CA PRO A 9 79.58 6.89 10.86
C PRO A 9 80.51 7.40 11.98
N SER A 10 80.26 8.59 12.54
CA SER A 10 80.74 8.91 13.90
C SER A 10 79.95 10.02 14.60
N MET A 11 79.54 9.68 15.83
CA MET A 11 79.41 10.51 17.03
C MET A 11 78.92 11.96 16.89
N PHE A 12 77.66 12.19 17.28
CA PHE A 12 77.37 13.27 18.23
C PHE A 12 76.30 12.81 19.22
N GLY A 13 76.79 12.41 20.40
CA GLY A 13 75.96 12.15 21.56
C GLY A 13 75.44 13.43 22.20
N SER A 14 74.40 13.25 23.00
CA SER A 14 73.97 14.15 24.07
C SER A 14 73.26 15.45 23.65
N ARG A 15 72.11 15.31 22.96
CA ARG A 15 71.01 16.29 23.07
C ARG A 15 69.59 15.73 22.80
N ALA A 16 69.43 14.41 22.66
CA ALA A 16 68.14 13.80 22.29
C ALA A 16 67.27 13.36 23.50
N SER A 17 67.83 13.23 24.70
CA SER A 17 67.11 12.59 25.82
C SER A 17 66.04 13.48 26.49
N LYS A 18 66.11 14.82 26.34
CA LYS A 18 65.09 15.73 26.88
C LYS A 18 64.00 16.14 25.88
N PHE A 19 64.18 15.88 24.59
CA PHE A 19 63.14 16.13 23.58
C PHE A 19 62.25 14.89 23.34
N LEU A 20 62.79 13.69 23.54
CA LEU A 20 62.01 12.44 23.40
C LEU A 20 60.98 12.23 24.52
N LEU A 21 61.23 12.70 25.75
CA LEU A 21 60.24 12.59 26.84
C LEU A 21 59.07 13.59 26.69
N SER A 22 59.32 14.76 26.10
CA SER A 22 58.28 15.78 25.86
C SER A 22 57.40 15.44 24.66
N VAL A 23 57.93 14.72 23.65
CA VAL A 23 57.14 14.22 22.51
C VAL A 23 56.33 12.97 22.89
N LEU A 24 56.81 12.11 23.79
CA LEU A 24 56.02 10.96 24.26
C LEU A 24 54.84 11.33 25.17
N ILE A 25 54.92 12.45 25.91
CA ILE A 25 53.80 12.92 26.75
C ILE A 25 52.77 13.75 25.93
N LEU A 26 53.17 14.36 24.80
CA LEU A 26 52.23 15.05 23.91
C LEU A 26 51.44 14.11 22.98
N ILE A 27 51.89 12.86 22.79
CA ILE A 27 51.16 11.86 21.99
C ILE A 27 50.03 11.19 22.81
N GLN A 28 50.00 11.35 24.14
CA GLN A 28 48.93 10.81 25.00
C GLN A 28 47.77 11.77 25.30
N LEU A 29 47.75 12.96 24.68
CA LEU A 29 46.67 13.97 24.85
C LEU A 29 46.02 14.42 23.53
N LEU A 30 46.26 13.69 22.44
CA LEU A 30 45.42 13.80 21.25
C LEU A 30 44.22 12.86 21.45
N PRO A 31 42.97 13.35 21.43
CA PRO A 31 41.84 12.45 21.27
C PRO A 31 42.05 11.79 19.92
N THR A 32 42.47 10.52 19.91
CA THR A 32 42.37 9.71 18.72
C THR A 32 40.90 9.80 18.31
N PRO A 33 40.54 10.35 17.13
CA PRO A 33 39.26 9.97 16.60
C PRO A 33 39.37 8.45 16.51
N LEU A 34 38.57 7.72 17.28
CA LEU A 34 38.10 6.46 16.75
C LEU A 34 37.44 6.87 15.43
N LEU A 35 38.20 6.83 14.34
CA LEU A 35 37.62 6.46 13.07
C LEU A 35 37.05 5.08 13.38
N ALA A 36 35.78 5.06 13.80
CA ALA A 36 34.91 3.95 13.56
C ALA A 36 35.22 3.58 12.11
N GLN A 37 35.79 2.39 11.93
CA GLN A 37 35.96 1.77 10.64
C GLN A 37 34.55 1.80 10.05
N ARG A 38 34.27 2.80 9.20
CA ARG A 38 32.94 2.98 8.60
C ARG A 38 32.65 1.64 7.99
N SER A 39 31.62 0.96 8.51
CA SER A 39 31.17 -0.29 7.96
C SER A 39 31.08 -0.11 6.44
N LYS A 40 31.65 -1.06 5.69
CA LYS A 40 31.47 -1.09 4.22
C LYS A 40 30.02 -1.41 3.83
N SER A 41 29.16 -1.70 4.83
CA SER A 41 27.76 -1.95 4.62
C SER A 41 27.02 -0.67 4.19
N PRO A 42 26.05 -0.78 3.25
CA PRO A 42 25.15 0.33 2.94
C PRO A 42 24.15 0.61 4.08
N TRP A 43 23.99 -0.33 5.01
CA TRP A 43 23.08 -0.20 6.15
C TRP A 43 23.65 0.72 7.23
N GLN A 44 22.85 1.70 7.65
CA GLN A 44 23.18 2.62 8.74
C GLN A 44 22.55 2.14 10.07
N THR A 45 22.47 0.83 10.24
CA THR A 45 22.11 0.16 11.51
C THR A 45 23.29 0.22 12.47
N LEU A 46 23.08 -0.09 13.75
CA LEU A 46 24.15 -0.06 14.75
C LEU A 46 25.28 -1.04 14.40
N THR A 47 24.92 -2.23 13.90
CA THR A 47 25.87 -3.29 13.54
C THR A 47 26.37 -3.19 12.11
N GLY A 48 25.68 -2.43 11.26
CA GLY A 48 25.86 -2.43 9.81
C GLY A 48 25.22 -3.64 9.12
N GLU A 49 24.46 -4.49 9.83
CA GLU A 49 23.69 -5.56 9.21
C GLU A 49 22.34 -5.06 8.67
N ALA A 50 21.70 -5.86 7.81
CA ALA A 50 20.36 -5.56 7.33
C ALA A 50 19.35 -5.50 8.49
N PRO A 51 18.30 -4.66 8.42
CA PRO A 51 17.25 -4.63 9.43
C PRO A 51 16.60 -6.00 9.62
N LEU A 52 16.44 -6.41 10.87
CA LEU A 52 15.79 -7.67 11.25
C LEU A 52 14.29 -7.63 10.95
N ILE A 53 13.75 -8.71 10.37
CA ILE A 53 12.30 -8.88 10.18
C ILE A 53 11.71 -9.62 11.38
N ILE A 54 10.73 -9.02 12.05
CA ILE A 54 10.07 -9.57 13.23
C ILE A 54 8.57 -9.67 12.97
N ALA A 55 8.04 -10.89 12.94
CA ALA A 55 6.64 -11.19 12.62
C ALA A 55 5.78 -11.17 13.88
N ARG A 56 5.02 -10.08 14.09
CA ARG A 56 4.19 -9.85 15.30
C ARG A 56 3.07 -10.89 15.38
N GLY A 57 3.21 -11.87 16.27
CA GLY A 57 2.23 -12.96 16.37
C GLY A 57 2.18 -13.84 15.12
N GLY A 58 3.26 -13.89 14.33
CA GLY A 58 3.29 -14.48 13.00
C GLY A 58 2.80 -13.49 11.93
N PHE A 59 2.07 -13.99 10.92
CA PHE A 59 1.41 -13.16 9.89
C PHE A 59 0.03 -12.69 10.38
N SER A 60 0.00 -11.94 11.47
CA SER A 60 -1.23 -11.46 12.14
C SER A 60 -2.04 -10.47 11.29
N GLY A 61 -1.43 -9.89 10.24
CA GLY A 61 -2.10 -9.07 9.24
C GLY A 61 -3.20 -9.79 8.45
N LEU A 62 -3.14 -11.13 8.42
CA LEU A 62 -4.06 -11.98 7.66
C LEU A 62 -4.83 -12.97 8.56
N PHE A 63 -4.15 -13.57 9.54
CA PHE A 63 -4.71 -14.59 10.42
C PHE A 63 -4.89 -14.07 11.84
N PRO A 64 -5.73 -14.73 12.68
CA PRO A 64 -5.73 -14.47 14.12
C PRO A 64 -4.32 -14.50 14.70
N ASP A 65 -3.99 -13.50 15.53
CA ASP A 65 -2.65 -13.33 16.11
C ASP A 65 -2.23 -14.59 16.86
N SER A 66 -0.97 -15.00 16.69
CA SER A 66 -0.37 -16.14 17.39
C SER A 66 -1.02 -17.50 17.08
N SER A 67 -1.86 -17.56 16.04
CA SER A 67 -2.44 -18.81 15.55
C SER A 67 -1.41 -19.69 14.82
N LEU A 68 -1.74 -20.97 14.70
CA LEU A 68 -0.95 -21.92 13.93
C LEU A 68 -0.73 -21.45 12.48
N ASN A 69 -1.80 -20.94 11.85
CA ASN A 69 -1.76 -20.41 10.50
C ASN A 69 -0.88 -19.15 10.43
N ALA A 70 -0.99 -18.24 11.40
CA ALA A 70 -0.16 -17.05 11.44
C ALA A 70 1.34 -17.39 11.50
N TYR A 71 1.75 -18.30 12.39
CA TYR A 71 3.15 -18.68 12.52
C TYR A 71 3.69 -19.51 11.34
N SER A 72 2.92 -20.50 10.86
CA SER A 72 3.33 -21.32 9.71
C SER A 72 3.50 -20.51 8.43
N PHE A 73 2.64 -19.51 8.22
CA PHE A 73 2.66 -18.70 7.00
C PHE A 73 3.90 -17.82 6.88
N VAL A 74 4.56 -17.45 8.00
CA VAL A 74 5.82 -16.70 7.96
C VAL A 74 6.90 -17.47 7.22
N ALA A 75 7.04 -18.77 7.50
CA ALA A 75 8.06 -19.62 6.88
C ALA A 75 7.88 -19.76 5.35
N SER A 76 6.65 -19.64 4.86
CA SER A 76 6.33 -19.74 3.42
C SER A 76 6.31 -18.40 2.69
N THR A 77 6.39 -17.27 3.39
CA THR A 77 6.18 -15.93 2.78
C THR A 77 7.26 -14.91 3.09
N SER A 78 8.06 -15.11 4.13
CA SER A 78 8.99 -14.11 4.65
C SER A 78 10.44 -14.52 4.46
N ALA A 79 11.37 -13.63 4.84
CA ALA A 79 12.79 -13.92 4.87
C ALA A 79 13.10 -15.13 5.77
N PRO A 80 14.06 -16.00 5.40
CA PRO A 80 14.34 -17.25 6.13
C PRO A 80 14.86 -17.01 7.57
N ASP A 81 15.40 -15.82 7.83
CA ASP A 81 15.87 -15.36 9.13
C ASP A 81 14.83 -14.52 9.90
N ALA A 82 13.59 -14.45 9.40
CA ALA A 82 12.50 -13.78 10.09
C ALA A 82 12.28 -14.37 11.49
N VAL A 83 12.16 -13.48 12.47
CA VAL A 83 11.99 -13.80 13.88
C VAL A 83 10.51 -13.87 14.21
N LEU A 84 10.09 -14.95 14.88
CA LEU A 84 8.73 -15.03 15.40
C LEU A 84 8.62 -14.25 16.71
N TRP A 85 7.55 -13.49 16.85
CA TRP A 85 7.23 -12.75 18.06
C TRP A 85 6.08 -13.41 18.81
N CYS A 86 6.22 -13.54 20.12
CA CYS A 86 5.20 -14.01 21.03
C CYS A 86 5.06 -13.05 22.21
N ASP A 87 3.87 -12.46 22.37
CA ASP A 87 3.47 -11.81 23.62
C ASP A 87 3.17 -12.92 24.63
N VAL A 88 4.01 -13.00 25.67
CA VAL A 88 3.95 -14.09 26.66
C VAL A 88 2.98 -13.71 27.76
N GLN A 89 1.96 -14.54 27.94
CA GLN A 89 1.01 -14.45 29.06
C GLN A 89 1.10 -15.72 29.92
N LEU A 90 0.87 -15.60 31.23
CA LEU A 90 0.78 -16.77 32.11
C LEU A 90 -0.67 -17.16 32.38
N THR A 91 -0.91 -18.46 32.37
CA THR A 91 -2.14 -19.09 32.85
C THR A 91 -2.13 -19.20 34.38
N LYS A 92 -3.28 -19.54 34.96
CA LYS A 92 -3.45 -19.79 36.41
C LYS A 92 -2.48 -20.81 36.99
N ASP A 93 -2.15 -21.84 36.21
CA ASP A 93 -1.22 -22.92 36.55
C ASP A 93 0.24 -22.61 36.15
N GLY A 94 0.53 -21.37 35.74
CA GLY A 94 1.89 -20.89 35.47
C GLY A 94 2.47 -21.34 34.13
N VAL A 95 1.64 -21.80 33.18
CA VAL A 95 2.06 -22.13 31.82
C VAL A 95 2.12 -20.85 30.99
N GLY A 96 3.18 -20.68 30.21
CA GLY A 96 3.34 -19.53 29.32
C GLY A 96 2.77 -19.82 27.93
N ILE A 97 1.84 -18.97 27.52
CA ILE A 97 1.14 -19.01 26.23
C ILE A 97 1.52 -17.81 25.36
N CYS A 98 1.40 -17.97 24.05
CA CYS A 98 1.49 -16.87 23.10
C CYS A 98 0.09 -16.29 22.85
N PHE A 99 -0.15 -15.10 23.39
CA PHE A 99 -1.43 -14.41 23.28
C PHE A 99 -1.22 -12.88 23.40
N PRO A 100 -1.83 -12.06 22.52
CA PRO A 100 -1.46 -10.65 22.36
C PRO A 100 -1.70 -9.77 23.59
N TYR A 101 -2.63 -10.14 24.48
CA TYR A 101 -3.05 -9.32 25.62
C TYR A 101 -3.24 -10.13 26.92
N VAL A 102 -3.16 -9.46 28.07
CA VAL A 102 -3.46 -10.12 29.35
C VAL A 102 -4.95 -10.41 29.54
N THR A 103 -5.80 -9.64 28.86
CA THR A 103 -7.24 -9.86 28.76
C THR A 103 -7.58 -10.63 27.49
N MET A 104 -8.67 -11.40 27.50
CA MET A 104 -8.94 -12.41 26.48
C MET A 104 -10.15 -12.12 25.60
N ASP A 105 -10.98 -11.10 25.90
CA ASP A 105 -12.17 -10.81 25.07
C ASP A 105 -11.79 -10.46 23.62
N ASN A 106 -10.69 -9.72 23.44
CA ASN A 106 -10.13 -9.46 22.13
C ASN A 106 -9.25 -10.63 21.67
N ASP A 107 -9.25 -10.92 20.37
CA ASP A 107 -8.48 -12.01 19.73
C ASP A 107 -8.85 -13.43 20.18
N SER A 108 -9.97 -13.62 20.89
CA SER A 108 -10.47 -14.96 21.18
C SER A 108 -11.99 -15.07 21.26
N ASN A 109 -12.49 -16.30 21.29
CA ASN A 109 -13.90 -16.60 21.54
C ASN A 109 -14.24 -16.81 23.04
N VAL A 110 -13.44 -16.30 23.98
CA VAL A 110 -13.59 -16.58 25.42
C VAL A 110 -14.98 -16.26 25.96
N LEU A 111 -15.64 -15.22 25.45
CA LEU A 111 -17.01 -14.86 25.80
C LEU A 111 -18.00 -16.01 25.50
N VAL A 112 -17.80 -16.72 24.39
CA VAL A 112 -18.64 -17.87 24.00
C VAL A 112 -18.30 -19.09 24.86
N ALA A 113 -17.01 -19.36 25.08
CA ALA A 113 -16.55 -20.51 25.85
C ALA A 113 -16.89 -20.38 27.35
N TYR A 114 -16.81 -19.18 27.91
CA TYR A 114 -16.92 -18.90 29.35
C TYR A 114 -17.66 -17.58 29.67
N PRO A 115 -18.95 -17.45 29.35
CA PRO A 115 -19.69 -16.18 29.39
C PRO A 115 -19.76 -15.49 30.77
N THR A 116 -19.57 -16.24 31.86
CA THR A 116 -19.73 -15.74 33.24
C THR A 116 -18.43 -15.62 34.03
N ARG A 117 -17.27 -15.96 33.45
CA ARG A 117 -15.97 -16.00 34.16
C ARG A 117 -15.16 -14.70 34.07
N LYS A 118 -15.82 -13.55 34.00
CA LYS A 118 -15.13 -12.24 34.10
C LYS A 118 -14.69 -11.99 35.54
N ASN A 119 -13.49 -11.44 35.70
CA ASN A 119 -13.00 -10.91 36.97
C ASN A 119 -12.61 -9.44 36.83
N SER A 120 -12.35 -8.79 37.96
CA SER A 120 -11.85 -7.43 37.97
C SER A 120 -10.54 -7.36 38.73
N TYR A 121 -9.53 -6.79 38.08
CA TYR A 121 -8.21 -6.58 38.66
C TYR A 121 -7.72 -5.16 38.39
N LEU A 122 -6.70 -4.73 39.13
CA LEU A 122 -6.00 -3.48 38.89
C LEU A 122 -4.88 -3.72 37.88
N LEU A 123 -5.13 -3.48 36.60
CA LEU A 123 -4.11 -3.56 35.56
C LEU A 123 -3.39 -2.21 35.48
N ASN A 124 -2.11 -2.19 35.89
CA ASN A 124 -1.32 -0.96 36.00
C ASN A 124 -2.01 0.15 36.82
N GLY A 125 -2.74 -0.24 37.87
CA GLY A 125 -3.49 0.67 38.75
C GLY A 125 -4.87 1.08 38.25
N VAL A 126 -5.28 0.65 37.05
CA VAL A 126 -6.62 0.90 36.50
C VAL A 126 -7.53 -0.30 36.78
N PRO A 127 -8.72 -0.11 37.38
CA PRO A 127 -9.71 -1.17 37.50
C PRO A 127 -10.18 -1.61 36.11
N THR A 128 -9.89 -2.86 35.76
CA THR A 128 -10.25 -3.48 34.48
C THR A 128 -11.10 -4.71 34.76
N GLN A 129 -12.24 -4.84 34.09
CA GLN A 129 -13.14 -5.98 34.22
C GLN A 129 -13.19 -6.75 32.90
N ASP A 130 -12.65 -7.96 32.89
CA ASP A 130 -12.48 -8.77 31.68
C ASP A 130 -12.22 -10.25 32.05
N TRP A 131 -12.01 -11.11 31.07
CA TRP A 131 -11.41 -12.43 31.22
C TRP A 131 -9.90 -12.31 31.18
N PHE A 132 -9.21 -12.68 32.27
CA PHE A 132 -7.76 -12.60 32.35
C PHE A 132 -7.13 -13.97 32.16
N THR A 133 -5.99 -14.06 31.48
CA THR A 133 -5.30 -15.35 31.26
C THR A 133 -5.00 -16.09 32.57
N LEU A 134 -4.74 -15.35 33.66
CA LEU A 134 -4.45 -15.92 34.99
C LEU A 134 -5.66 -16.57 35.68
N ASP A 135 -6.87 -16.37 35.16
CA ASP A 135 -8.08 -17.00 35.69
C ASP A 135 -8.31 -18.42 35.14
N PHE A 136 -7.63 -18.75 34.06
CA PHE A 136 -7.78 -20.00 33.32
C PHE A 136 -6.53 -20.87 33.45
N THR A 137 -6.73 -22.17 33.64
CA THR A 137 -5.63 -23.14 33.52
C THR A 137 -5.33 -23.42 32.04
N SER A 138 -4.13 -23.92 31.74
CA SER A 138 -3.78 -24.39 30.40
C SER A 138 -4.79 -25.39 29.82
N LYS A 139 -5.44 -26.19 30.67
CA LYS A 139 -6.51 -27.11 30.29
C LYS A 139 -7.82 -26.40 29.93
N ASP A 140 -8.20 -25.35 30.67
CA ASP A 140 -9.40 -24.56 30.33
C ASP A 140 -9.26 -23.92 28.94
N LEU A 141 -8.04 -23.50 28.58
CA LEU A 141 -7.80 -22.80 27.31
C LEU A 141 -7.86 -23.70 26.06
N GLN A 142 -7.95 -25.03 26.21
CA GLN A 142 -8.09 -25.93 25.06
C GLN A 142 -9.43 -25.76 24.32
N THR A 143 -10.44 -25.17 24.96
CA THR A 143 -11.73 -24.85 24.35
C THR A 143 -11.88 -23.38 23.96
N VAL A 144 -10.81 -22.59 24.10
CA VAL A 144 -10.76 -21.19 23.68
C VAL A 144 -9.95 -21.10 22.39
N PHE A 145 -10.54 -20.50 21.37
CA PHE A 145 -9.96 -20.36 20.05
C PHE A 145 -9.64 -18.90 19.74
N LEU A 146 -8.52 -18.70 19.07
CA LEU A 146 -8.06 -17.41 18.56
C LEU A 146 -8.96 -16.95 17.40
N THR A 147 -9.34 -15.67 17.44
CA THR A 147 -10.15 -14.98 16.44
C THR A 147 -9.45 -13.67 16.04
N ARG A 148 -9.94 -12.97 15.01
CA ARG A 148 -9.40 -11.66 14.62
C ARG A 148 -9.57 -10.64 15.77
N GLY A 149 -8.49 -9.96 16.14
CA GLY A 149 -8.53 -8.79 17.03
C GLY A 149 -8.83 -7.46 16.34
N VAL A 150 -8.79 -7.42 15.01
CA VAL A 150 -9.05 -6.23 14.20
C VAL A 150 -10.24 -6.51 13.29
N LEU A 151 -11.37 -5.86 13.55
CA LEU A 151 -12.64 -6.14 12.87
C LEU A 151 -12.65 -5.77 11.37
N SER A 152 -11.71 -4.94 10.90
CA SER A 152 -11.54 -4.66 9.47
C SER A 152 -10.83 -5.80 8.72
N ARG A 153 -10.18 -6.75 9.42
CA ARG A 153 -9.59 -7.96 8.82
C ARG A 153 -10.67 -9.04 8.61
N SER A 154 -10.38 -10.00 7.74
CA SER A 154 -11.33 -11.08 7.39
C SER A 154 -11.69 -11.95 8.60
N ASP A 155 -12.99 -12.25 8.78
CA ASP A 155 -13.51 -13.27 9.72
C ASP A 155 -13.38 -14.70 9.21
N ALA A 156 -12.96 -14.89 7.96
CA ALA A 156 -12.95 -16.20 7.33
C ALA A 156 -12.12 -17.24 8.10
N TYR A 157 -11.24 -16.79 9.00
CA TYR A 157 -10.37 -17.64 9.82
C TYR A 157 -10.81 -17.77 11.29
N ASP A 158 -11.86 -17.05 11.74
CA ASP A 158 -12.32 -17.06 13.13
C ASP A 158 -12.86 -18.43 13.55
N TYR A 159 -13.43 -19.18 12.60
CA TYR A 159 -14.04 -20.50 12.84
C TYR A 159 -13.09 -21.67 12.56
N ASN A 160 -11.80 -21.39 12.32
CA ASN A 160 -10.79 -22.43 12.07
C ASN A 160 -10.37 -23.19 13.34
N GLN A 161 -10.95 -22.89 14.49
CA GLN A 161 -10.65 -23.53 15.78
C GLN A 161 -9.15 -23.45 16.16
N ASN A 162 -8.52 -22.31 15.90
CA ASN A 162 -7.12 -22.08 16.22
C ASN A 162 -6.91 -22.07 17.75
N VAL A 163 -6.32 -23.12 18.31
CA VAL A 163 -6.01 -23.20 19.74
C VAL A 163 -4.88 -22.24 20.14
N ILE A 164 -4.94 -21.73 21.37
CA ILE A 164 -3.86 -20.93 21.95
C ILE A 164 -2.65 -21.83 22.19
N SER A 165 -1.51 -21.49 21.59
CA SER A 165 -0.28 -22.28 21.68
C SER A 165 0.58 -21.89 22.89
N THR A 166 1.27 -22.86 23.49
CA THR A 166 2.31 -22.56 24.47
C THR A 166 3.58 -22.03 23.79
N VAL A 167 4.43 -21.33 24.54
CA VAL A 167 5.75 -20.87 24.05
C VAL A 167 6.59 -22.06 23.54
N GLN A 168 6.52 -23.19 24.24
CA GLN A 168 7.22 -24.43 23.88
C GLN A 168 6.69 -25.03 22.57
N ASP A 169 5.37 -25.05 22.38
CA ASP A 169 4.75 -25.59 21.16
C ASP A 169 5.16 -24.76 19.94
N VAL A 170 5.10 -23.43 20.03
CA VAL A 170 5.56 -22.53 18.95
C VAL A 170 7.02 -22.81 18.60
N ALA A 171 7.90 -22.88 19.60
CA ALA A 171 9.33 -23.11 19.35
C ALA A 171 9.61 -24.49 18.74
N THR A 172 8.93 -25.55 19.22
CA THR A 172 9.19 -26.93 18.77
C THR A 172 8.56 -27.25 17.42
N GLN A 173 7.36 -26.70 17.15
CA GLN A 173 6.63 -26.94 15.92
C GLN A 173 7.21 -26.16 14.75
N PHE A 174 7.51 -24.87 14.94
CA PHE A 174 7.96 -23.99 13.85
C PHE A 174 9.47 -23.84 13.74
N LYS A 175 10.21 -24.09 14.84
CA LYS A 175 11.68 -23.99 14.90
C LYS A 175 12.21 -22.71 14.22
N PRO A 176 11.73 -21.52 14.66
CA PRO A 176 12.06 -20.28 13.98
C PRO A 176 13.56 -19.96 14.06
N ALA A 177 14.07 -19.23 13.07
CA ALA A 177 15.46 -18.79 13.03
C ALA A 177 15.83 -17.93 14.26
N GLY A 178 14.86 -17.15 14.75
CA GLY A 178 14.92 -16.58 16.09
C GLY A 178 13.55 -16.49 16.72
N PHE A 179 13.52 -16.51 18.05
CA PHE A 179 12.30 -16.36 18.83
C PHE A 179 12.39 -15.16 19.78
N TRP A 180 11.43 -14.27 19.65
CA TRP A 180 11.30 -13.05 20.44
C TRP A 180 10.13 -13.20 21.40
N LEU A 181 10.43 -13.14 22.70
CA LEU A 181 9.41 -13.16 23.76
C LEU A 181 9.23 -11.75 24.32
N ASN A 182 7.98 -11.28 24.37
CA ASN A 182 7.64 -9.99 24.96
C ASN A 182 6.81 -10.18 26.23
N VAL A 183 7.30 -9.64 27.35
CA VAL A 183 6.64 -9.67 28.66
C VAL A 183 6.02 -8.30 28.91
N GLN A 184 4.70 -8.20 28.78
CA GLN A 184 3.98 -6.93 28.88
C GLN A 184 3.74 -6.48 30.34
N HIS A 185 3.49 -7.44 31.25
CA HIS A 185 2.92 -7.17 32.57
C HIS A 185 3.55 -8.00 33.72
N ASP A 186 4.88 -7.98 33.90
CA ASP A 186 5.59 -8.77 34.95
C ASP A 186 5.11 -8.41 36.37
N ALA A 187 4.92 -7.12 36.65
CA ALA A 187 4.44 -6.62 37.93
C ALA A 187 3.03 -7.16 38.26
N PHE A 188 2.14 -7.20 37.27
CA PHE A 188 0.79 -7.74 37.43
C PHE A 188 0.82 -9.22 37.83
N TYR A 189 1.55 -10.07 37.10
CA TYR A 189 1.65 -11.49 37.44
C TYR A 189 2.27 -11.71 38.82
N THR A 190 3.26 -10.89 39.20
CA THR A 190 3.88 -10.94 40.52
C THR A 190 2.87 -10.66 41.64
N GLN A 191 1.96 -9.69 41.46
CA GLN A 191 0.89 -9.40 42.42
C GLN A 191 -0.08 -10.58 42.60
N HIS A 192 -0.18 -11.45 41.59
CA HIS A 192 -1.05 -12.62 41.58
C HIS A 192 -0.29 -13.94 41.85
N ASN A 193 0.88 -13.88 42.50
CA ASN A 193 1.71 -15.03 42.86
C ASN A 193 2.19 -15.89 41.66
N LEU A 194 2.23 -15.30 40.47
CA LEU A 194 2.83 -15.90 39.26
C LEU A 194 4.17 -15.22 38.97
N SER A 195 5.11 -15.96 38.37
CA SER A 195 6.48 -15.46 38.15
C SER A 195 6.92 -15.66 36.70
N MET A 196 6.90 -14.58 35.91
CA MET A 196 7.45 -14.57 34.55
C MET A 196 8.92 -14.97 34.54
N SER A 197 9.72 -14.44 35.47
CA SER A 197 11.14 -14.81 35.59
C SER A 197 11.34 -16.32 35.79
N SER A 198 10.51 -16.96 36.63
CA SER A 198 10.63 -18.40 36.90
C SER A 198 10.19 -19.23 35.69
N PHE A 199 9.12 -18.81 35.01
CA PHE A 199 8.69 -19.41 33.74
C PHE A 199 9.80 -19.30 32.69
N LEU A 200 10.32 -18.10 32.44
CA LEU A 200 11.34 -17.82 31.42
C LEU A 200 12.63 -18.61 31.63
N LEU A 201 13.11 -18.70 32.87
CA LEU A 201 14.28 -19.53 33.21
C LEU A 201 14.02 -21.02 33.00
N THR A 202 12.79 -21.48 33.24
CA THR A 202 12.40 -22.88 33.03
C THR A 202 12.31 -23.20 31.54
N VAL A 203 11.58 -22.40 30.76
CA VAL A 203 11.41 -22.62 29.32
C VAL A 203 12.72 -22.45 28.56
N SER A 204 13.63 -21.59 29.01
CA SER A 204 14.96 -21.41 28.37
C SER A 204 15.84 -22.66 28.39
N LYS A 205 15.50 -23.68 29.20
CA LYS A 205 16.20 -24.97 29.21
C LYS A 205 15.88 -25.83 27.99
N THR A 206 14.74 -25.59 27.34
CA THR A 206 14.26 -26.37 26.19
C THR A 206 14.00 -25.52 24.95
N VAL A 207 13.85 -24.21 25.12
CA VAL A 207 13.58 -23.25 24.05
C VAL A 207 14.71 -22.23 23.98
N THR A 208 15.22 -21.99 22.77
CA THR A 208 16.16 -20.90 22.54
C THR A 208 15.39 -19.59 22.47
N ILE A 209 15.68 -18.67 23.39
CA ILE A 209 15.11 -17.32 23.41
C ILE A 209 16.20 -16.39 22.89
N ASN A 210 15.98 -15.78 21.73
CA ASN A 210 16.96 -14.88 21.11
C ASN A 210 16.80 -13.45 21.63
N TYR A 211 15.55 -13.03 21.85
CA TYR A 211 15.21 -11.68 22.28
C TYR A 211 14.17 -11.74 23.40
N LEU A 212 14.36 -10.87 24.39
CA LEU A 212 13.42 -10.70 25.49
C LEU A 212 13.14 -9.22 25.68
N SER A 213 11.89 -8.83 25.50
CA SER A 213 11.47 -7.44 25.69
C SER A 213 10.43 -7.29 26.79
N SER A 214 10.39 -6.08 27.35
CA SER A 214 9.36 -5.67 28.28
C SER A 214 9.26 -4.14 28.30
N PRO A 215 8.06 -3.58 28.52
CA PRO A 215 7.91 -2.16 28.82
C PRO A 215 8.22 -1.83 30.29
N GLU A 216 8.30 -2.82 31.18
CA GLU A 216 8.53 -2.60 32.61
C GLU A 216 10.02 -2.63 32.96
N LEU A 217 10.53 -1.56 33.57
CA LEU A 217 11.96 -1.48 33.89
C LEU A 217 12.36 -2.42 35.06
N SER A 218 11.44 -2.66 36.00
CA SER A 218 11.63 -3.63 37.09
C SER A 218 11.90 -5.05 36.59
N PHE A 219 11.31 -5.44 35.46
CA PHE A 219 11.52 -6.75 34.85
C PHE A 219 13.00 -7.01 34.56
N PHE A 220 13.68 -6.06 33.92
CA PHE A 220 15.11 -6.19 33.57
C PHE A 220 16.01 -6.27 34.81
N LYS A 221 15.67 -5.55 35.89
CA LYS A 221 16.39 -5.65 37.17
C LYS A 221 16.25 -7.04 37.79
N ASN A 222 15.06 -7.64 37.69
CA ASN A 222 14.75 -8.93 38.29
C ASN A 222 15.40 -10.09 37.54
N ILE A 223 15.47 -10.01 36.21
CA ILE A 223 15.86 -11.14 35.35
C ILE A 223 17.26 -11.03 34.75
N GLY A 224 17.81 -9.81 34.59
CA GLY A 224 19.00 -9.54 33.79
C GLY A 224 20.24 -10.34 34.19
N ASN A 225 20.48 -10.52 35.50
CA ASN A 225 21.62 -11.27 36.02
C ASN A 225 21.37 -12.79 36.12
N ARG A 226 20.15 -13.25 35.85
CA ARG A 226 19.77 -14.67 35.99
C ARG A 226 20.03 -15.48 34.73
N PHE A 227 20.09 -14.81 33.59
CA PHE A 227 20.58 -15.41 32.35
C PHE A 227 22.11 -15.34 32.29
N GLY A 228 22.75 -16.41 31.83
CA GLY A 228 24.19 -16.46 31.64
C GLY A 228 24.67 -15.54 30.49
N LYS A 229 25.97 -15.56 30.20
CA LYS A 229 26.58 -14.75 29.12
C LYS A 229 25.99 -15.01 27.73
N THR A 230 25.36 -16.16 27.53
CA THR A 230 24.70 -16.59 26.29
C THR A 230 23.18 -16.40 26.35
N GLY A 231 22.69 -15.54 27.25
CA GLY A 231 21.27 -15.21 27.39
C GLY A 231 20.69 -14.41 26.21
N PRO A 232 19.38 -14.15 26.24
CA PRO A 232 18.72 -13.37 25.20
C PRO A 232 19.23 -11.93 25.16
N LYS A 233 19.07 -11.28 24.01
CA LYS A 233 19.19 -9.83 23.91
C LYS A 233 18.02 -9.18 24.64
N PHE A 234 18.31 -8.34 25.64
CA PHE A 234 17.31 -7.55 26.34
C PHE A 234 16.93 -6.30 25.55
N VAL A 235 15.64 -6.10 25.31
CA VAL A 235 15.12 -4.96 24.53
C VAL A 235 14.06 -4.21 25.32
N PHE A 236 14.31 -2.94 25.64
CA PHE A 236 13.34 -2.13 26.37
C PHE A 236 12.25 -1.63 25.41
N ARG A 237 10.98 -1.97 25.67
CA ARG A 237 9.85 -1.59 24.82
C ARG A 237 9.26 -0.27 25.31
N PHE A 238 9.25 0.73 24.44
CA PHE A 238 8.52 1.97 24.69
C PHE A 238 7.05 1.80 24.31
N LEU A 239 6.17 2.40 25.13
CA LEU A 239 4.76 2.62 24.78
C LEU A 239 4.59 4.05 24.26
N ASP A 240 3.39 4.64 24.35
CA ASP A 240 3.21 6.03 23.91
C ASP A 240 3.96 7.00 24.82
N LYS A 241 4.32 8.17 24.27
CA LYS A 241 5.20 9.13 24.96
C LYS A 241 4.63 9.63 26.29
N ASP A 242 3.31 9.67 26.39
CA ASP A 242 2.58 10.15 27.56
C ASP A 242 2.22 9.02 28.52
N ASP A 243 2.35 7.75 28.10
CA ASP A 243 2.19 6.61 28.99
C ASP A 243 3.26 6.61 30.08
N VAL A 244 2.88 6.12 31.26
CA VAL A 244 3.75 6.07 32.45
C VAL A 244 4.32 4.66 32.61
N GLU A 245 5.64 4.57 32.74
CA GLU A 245 6.30 3.33 33.10
C GLU A 245 6.10 3.05 34.60
N VAL A 246 5.57 1.87 34.90
CA VAL A 246 4.99 1.52 36.21
C VAL A 246 6.02 1.49 37.35
N SER A 247 7.29 1.17 37.08
CA SER A 247 8.30 1.01 38.14
C SER A 247 9.05 2.29 38.49
N THR A 248 9.12 3.25 37.56
CA THR A 248 9.80 4.55 37.75
C THR A 248 8.82 5.71 37.92
N ASN A 249 7.54 5.50 37.60
CA ASN A 249 6.50 6.55 37.60
C ASN A 249 6.90 7.75 36.71
N ARG A 250 7.62 7.48 35.62
CA ARG A 250 8.03 8.47 34.62
C ARG A 250 7.38 8.12 33.29
N THR A 251 7.08 9.14 32.49
CA THR A 251 6.57 8.89 31.14
C THR A 251 7.66 8.30 30.24
N TYR A 252 7.26 7.49 29.25
CA TYR A 252 8.20 6.97 28.25
C TYR A 252 8.88 8.10 27.46
N GLY A 253 8.18 9.22 27.20
CA GLY A 253 8.75 10.44 26.62
C GLY A 253 9.80 11.13 27.50
N SER A 254 9.78 10.92 28.82
CA SER A 254 10.83 11.35 29.74
C SER A 254 12.01 10.38 29.75
N LEU A 255 11.74 9.07 29.71
CA LEU A 255 12.76 8.03 29.69
C LEU A 255 13.60 8.07 28.39
N MET A 256 12.98 8.35 27.25
CA MET A 256 13.67 8.43 25.95
C MET A 256 14.79 9.48 25.90
N LYS A 257 14.80 10.46 26.82
CA LYS A 257 15.83 11.49 26.89
C LYS A 257 17.13 11.02 27.54
N ASN A 258 17.14 9.83 28.17
CA ASN A 258 18.31 9.28 28.83
C ASN A 258 18.62 7.85 28.33
N LEU A 259 19.04 7.76 27.07
CA LEU A 259 19.36 6.49 26.41
C LEU A 259 20.58 5.79 27.04
N THR A 260 21.52 6.54 27.60
CA THR A 260 22.66 5.98 28.35
C THR A 260 22.23 5.23 29.61
N PHE A 261 21.16 5.67 30.28
CA PHE A 261 20.57 4.93 31.39
C PHE A 261 19.91 3.63 30.90
N ILE A 262 19.19 3.67 29.79
CA ILE A 262 18.58 2.46 29.21
C ILE A 262 19.64 1.43 28.82
N LYS A 263 20.77 1.89 28.27
CA LYS A 263 21.90 1.03 27.92
C LYS A 263 22.47 0.23 29.09
N THR A 264 22.24 0.63 30.35
CA THR A 264 22.76 -0.11 31.51
C THR A 264 22.05 -1.45 31.71
N PHE A 265 20.88 -1.67 31.11
CA PHE A 265 20.08 -2.88 31.29
C PHE A 265 19.52 -3.47 29.99
N ALA A 266 19.58 -2.75 28.87
CA ALA A 266 19.11 -3.23 27.57
C ALA A 266 20.19 -3.10 26.48
N SER A 267 20.15 -4.01 25.51
CA SER A 267 21.00 -3.99 24.32
C SER A 267 20.32 -3.27 23.14
N GLY A 268 18.99 -3.16 23.17
CA GLY A 268 18.23 -2.40 22.19
C GLY A 268 16.94 -1.82 22.78
N VAL A 269 16.23 -1.08 21.95
CA VAL A 269 14.93 -0.49 22.25
C VAL A 269 13.94 -0.82 21.14
N LEU A 270 12.69 -1.09 21.52
CA LEU A 270 11.57 -1.23 20.58
C LEU A 270 10.66 -0.03 20.74
N VAL A 271 10.44 0.74 19.68
CA VAL A 271 9.67 1.99 19.74
C VAL A 271 8.54 2.04 18.71
N PRO A 272 7.38 2.63 19.06
CA PRO A 272 6.38 3.00 18.07
C PRO A 272 7.00 3.90 17.00
N LYS A 273 6.61 3.69 15.74
CA LYS A 273 7.12 4.46 14.60
C LYS A 273 7.03 5.99 14.75
N SER A 274 6.07 6.48 15.55
CA SER A 274 5.88 7.91 15.90
C SER A 274 7.03 8.53 16.72
N TYR A 275 7.91 7.72 17.32
CA TYR A 275 9.13 8.21 17.95
C TYR A 275 10.18 8.65 16.93
N ILE A 276 10.17 8.04 15.75
CA ILE A 276 11.13 8.27 14.67
C ILE A 276 10.56 9.27 13.67
N TRP A 277 9.36 8.99 13.15
CA TRP A 277 8.63 9.84 12.23
C TRP A 277 7.31 10.30 12.89
N PRO A 278 7.30 11.47 13.56
CA PRO A 278 6.08 11.99 14.15
C PRO A 278 5.05 12.31 13.06
N VAL A 279 3.77 12.08 13.36
CA VAL A 279 2.67 12.32 12.42
C VAL A 279 1.71 13.35 13.01
N LYS A 280 1.25 14.28 12.17
CA LYS A 280 0.17 15.22 12.51
C LYS A 280 -0.81 15.31 11.34
N ASP A 281 -2.08 15.11 11.61
CA ASP A 281 -3.17 15.14 10.60
C ASP A 281 -2.91 14.18 9.42
N GLN A 282 -2.34 13.00 9.69
CA GLN A 282 -1.85 12.01 8.70
C GLN A 282 -0.71 12.49 7.78
N TYR A 283 0.00 13.56 8.14
CA TYR A 283 1.23 13.98 7.45
C TYR A 283 2.46 13.77 8.33
N LEU A 284 3.56 13.34 7.71
CA LEU A 284 4.85 13.24 8.37
C LEU A 284 5.35 14.63 8.77
N LEU A 285 5.83 14.74 10.01
CA LEU A 285 6.72 15.81 10.46
C LEU A 285 8.17 15.42 10.19
N PRO A 286 9.14 16.35 10.31
CA PRO A 286 10.55 15.99 10.26
C PRO A 286 10.89 14.85 11.23
N HIS A 287 11.67 13.87 10.76
CA HIS A 287 12.11 12.78 11.63
C HIS A 287 12.93 13.31 12.80
N THR A 288 12.93 12.55 13.90
CA THR A 288 13.71 12.87 15.08
C THR A 288 15.16 12.37 14.95
N SER A 289 16.03 12.77 15.88
CA SER A 289 17.38 12.22 16.01
C SER A 289 17.43 10.88 16.76
N PHE A 290 16.28 10.32 17.15
CA PHE A 290 16.20 9.21 18.11
C PHE A 290 17.05 8.01 17.71
N VAL A 291 16.97 7.56 16.45
CA VAL A 291 17.73 6.39 15.97
C VAL A 291 19.22 6.62 16.12
N ARG A 292 19.71 7.78 15.65
CA ARG A 292 21.13 8.13 15.72
C ARG A 292 21.63 8.32 17.14
N ASP A 293 20.81 8.89 18.02
CA ASP A 293 21.17 9.06 19.44
C ASP A 293 21.19 7.72 20.19
N ALA A 294 20.28 6.81 19.87
CA ALA A 294 20.28 5.44 20.39
C ALA A 294 21.50 4.66 19.91
N HIS A 295 21.84 4.73 18.62
CA HIS A 295 23.05 4.12 18.07
C HIS A 295 24.31 4.68 18.72
N ARG A 296 24.39 6.01 18.96
CA ARG A 296 25.51 6.63 19.68
C ARG A 296 25.63 6.11 21.11
N ALA A 297 24.50 5.79 21.75
CA ALA A 297 24.47 5.15 23.07
C ALA A 297 24.73 3.63 23.02
N GLY A 298 24.90 3.03 21.83
CA GLY A 298 25.14 1.61 21.63
C GLY A 298 23.89 0.74 21.79
N LEU A 299 22.71 1.28 21.46
CA LEU A 299 21.42 0.58 21.48
C LEU A 299 20.93 0.30 20.06
N GLU A 300 20.59 -0.95 19.76
CA GLU A 300 19.82 -1.31 18.55
C GLU A 300 18.41 -0.69 18.64
N VAL A 301 17.83 -0.25 17.53
CA VAL A 301 16.49 0.35 17.46
C VAL A 301 15.59 -0.49 16.57
N TYR A 302 14.58 -1.09 17.18
CA TYR A 302 13.51 -1.80 16.49
C TYR A 302 12.28 -0.89 16.43
N ALA A 303 11.63 -0.80 15.27
CA ALA A 303 10.46 0.02 15.08
C ALA A 303 9.19 -0.85 14.99
N SER A 304 8.11 -0.45 15.65
CA SER A 304 6.83 -1.14 15.68
C SER A 304 5.69 -0.31 15.08
N GLY A 305 4.56 -0.98 14.82
CA GLY A 305 3.35 -0.35 14.25
C GLY A 305 3.32 -0.37 12.72
N PHE A 306 3.97 -1.36 12.12
CA PHE A 306 3.92 -1.60 10.68
C PHE A 306 2.84 -2.62 10.35
N ALA A 307 1.95 -2.23 9.46
CA ALA A 307 0.88 -3.03 8.91
C ALA A 307 0.45 -2.42 7.56
N ASN A 308 -0.17 -3.21 6.70
CA ASN A 308 -0.51 -2.77 5.35
C ASN A 308 -1.97 -2.30 5.25
N ASP A 309 -2.79 -2.62 6.25
CA ASP A 309 -4.25 -2.52 6.24
C ASP A 309 -4.82 -1.37 7.10
N PHE A 310 -4.10 -0.25 7.16
CA PHE A 310 -4.57 0.98 7.82
C PHE A 310 -4.11 2.23 7.07
N ASP A 311 -4.66 3.39 7.47
CA ASP A 311 -4.28 4.69 6.92
C ASP A 311 -2.85 5.08 7.34
N ILE A 312 -1.89 4.82 6.45
CA ILE A 312 -0.54 5.36 6.56
C ILE A 312 -0.51 6.85 6.16
N ALA A 313 0.56 7.56 6.51
CA ALA A 313 0.69 8.98 6.19
C ALA A 313 0.57 9.24 4.67
N TYR A 314 -0.10 10.33 4.29
CA TYR A 314 -0.29 10.72 2.89
C TYR A 314 1.01 10.85 2.09
N ASN A 315 2.12 11.13 2.77
CA ASN A 315 3.46 11.18 2.21
C ASN A 315 3.89 9.87 1.51
N TYR A 316 3.29 8.74 1.88
CA TYR A 316 3.59 7.43 1.31
C TYR A 316 2.62 7.02 0.20
N SER A 317 1.60 7.83 -0.13
CA SER A 317 0.63 7.49 -1.18
C SER A 317 0.01 6.10 -1.01
N TYR A 318 -0.30 5.71 0.23
CA TYR A 318 -0.80 4.39 0.61
C TYR A 318 0.10 3.19 0.27
N ASP A 319 1.37 3.42 -0.03
CA ASP A 319 2.34 2.37 -0.33
C ASP A 319 3.09 1.90 0.94
N PRO A 320 2.83 0.69 1.45
CA PRO A 320 3.48 0.21 2.67
C PRO A 320 5.00 0.04 2.48
N LEU A 321 5.48 -0.35 1.29
CA LEU A 321 6.93 -0.45 1.03
C LEU A 321 7.62 0.91 1.10
N ALA A 322 6.94 2.00 0.69
CA ALA A 322 7.47 3.35 0.84
C ALA A 322 7.60 3.73 2.32
N GLU A 323 6.65 3.29 3.18
CA GLU A 323 6.77 3.44 4.63
C GLU A 323 8.02 2.72 5.15
N TYR A 324 8.18 1.40 4.91
CA TYR A 324 9.38 0.68 5.38
C TYR A 324 10.69 1.32 4.91
N SER A 325 10.76 1.70 3.63
CA SER A 325 11.94 2.35 3.03
C SER A 325 12.35 3.62 3.80
N SER A 326 11.39 4.43 4.25
CA SER A 326 11.66 5.66 5.01
C SER A 326 12.34 5.44 6.38
N PHE A 327 12.31 4.21 6.92
CA PHE A 327 12.95 3.87 8.20
C PHE A 327 14.31 3.19 8.04
N MET A 328 14.71 2.79 6.83
CA MET A 328 15.95 2.04 6.61
C MET A 328 16.84 2.57 5.48
N ASP A 329 16.30 3.31 4.53
CA ASP A 329 16.99 3.71 3.30
C ASP A 329 16.65 5.15 2.92
N ASN A 330 16.73 6.04 3.91
CA ASN A 330 16.44 7.48 3.75
C ASN A 330 17.71 8.35 3.61
N GLY A 331 18.89 7.76 3.77
CA GLY A 331 20.19 8.43 3.69
C GLY A 331 20.77 8.97 5.00
N ASP A 332 20.00 9.04 6.09
CA ASP A 332 20.46 9.56 7.41
C ASP A 332 20.52 8.49 8.52
N PHE A 333 19.68 7.46 8.47
CA PHE A 333 19.73 6.34 9.40
C PHE A 333 19.08 5.06 8.84
N SER A 334 19.35 3.93 9.51
CA SER A 334 18.55 2.71 9.36
C SER A 334 18.16 2.16 10.73
N VAL A 335 16.88 1.83 10.93
CA VAL A 335 16.48 1.03 12.09
C VAL A 335 17.07 -0.38 12.01
N ASP A 336 17.35 -0.98 13.16
CA ASP A 336 17.92 -2.32 13.27
C ASP A 336 16.90 -3.44 13.08
N GLY A 337 15.60 -3.12 13.04
CA GLY A 337 14.57 -4.07 12.62
C GLY A 337 13.14 -3.55 12.69
N PHE A 338 12.23 -4.34 12.15
CA PHE A 338 10.81 -4.05 11.98
C PHE A 338 9.96 -5.10 12.68
N LEU A 339 9.14 -4.66 13.63
CA LEU A 339 8.02 -5.46 14.15
C LEU A 339 6.77 -5.18 13.32
N SER A 340 6.33 -6.18 12.57
CA SER A 340 5.31 -6.05 11.54
C SER A 340 4.25 -7.14 11.60
N ASP A 341 3.01 -6.78 11.29
CA ASP A 341 1.89 -7.70 11.06
C ASP A 341 1.97 -8.38 9.67
N PHE A 342 2.75 -7.79 8.76
CA PHE A 342 2.92 -8.21 7.35
C PHE A 342 4.42 -8.42 7.07
N PRO A 343 5.03 -9.48 7.64
CA PRO A 343 6.48 -9.71 7.52
C PRO A 343 6.94 -9.96 6.08
N LEU A 344 6.04 -10.34 5.16
CA LEU A 344 6.33 -10.42 3.72
C LEU A 344 6.75 -9.05 3.15
N THR A 345 6.00 -7.99 3.44
CA THR A 345 6.30 -6.65 2.92
C THR A 345 7.60 -6.12 3.50
N ALA A 346 7.84 -6.35 4.80
CA ALA A 346 9.11 -5.99 5.42
C ALA A 346 10.29 -6.76 4.78
N SER A 347 10.12 -8.06 4.51
CA SER A 347 11.13 -8.90 3.84
C SER A 347 11.44 -8.39 2.43
N ALA A 348 10.40 -8.10 1.63
CA ALA A 348 10.55 -7.55 0.30
C ALA A 348 11.23 -6.18 0.34
N ALA A 349 10.84 -5.31 1.27
CA ALA A 349 11.43 -3.98 1.44
C ALA A 349 12.95 -4.09 1.67
N VAL A 350 13.36 -4.91 2.63
CA VAL A 350 14.77 -5.05 3.03
C VAL A 350 15.61 -5.71 1.94
N ASP A 351 15.13 -6.81 1.34
CA ASP A 351 15.95 -7.60 0.40
C ASP A 351 15.84 -7.14 -1.05
N CYS A 352 14.64 -6.80 -1.52
CA CYS A 352 14.37 -6.56 -2.94
C CYS A 352 14.39 -5.08 -3.34
N PHE A 353 14.03 -4.20 -2.41
CA PHE A 353 13.74 -2.79 -2.69
C PHE A 353 14.66 -1.79 -2.00
N SER A 354 15.50 -2.23 -1.07
CA SER A 354 16.48 -1.36 -0.42
C SER A 354 17.60 -0.93 -1.37
N HIS A 355 18.18 0.24 -1.10
CA HIS A 355 19.32 0.86 -1.76
C HIS A 355 19.21 0.97 -3.28
N LEU A 356 17.98 0.96 -3.82
CA LEU A 356 17.72 1.11 -5.25
C LEU A 356 18.05 2.56 -5.66
N GLY A 357 19.22 2.77 -6.24
CA GLY A 357 19.58 4.08 -6.79
C GLY A 357 18.55 4.53 -7.84
N SER A 358 18.41 5.84 -8.04
CA SER A 358 17.50 6.42 -9.04
C SER A 358 17.74 5.90 -10.47
N ASN A 359 18.97 5.43 -10.74
CA ASN A 359 19.42 4.89 -12.02
C ASN A 359 19.54 3.36 -12.01
N ALA A 360 18.91 2.66 -11.06
CA ALA A 360 18.92 1.20 -11.03
C ALA A 360 18.34 0.63 -12.34
N SER A 361 19.03 -0.36 -12.91
CA SER A 361 18.61 -0.98 -14.17
C SER A 361 17.27 -1.69 -13.99
N THR A 362 16.43 -1.60 -15.01
CA THR A 362 15.18 -2.35 -15.10
C THR A 362 15.47 -3.85 -15.16
N GLN A 363 14.85 -4.62 -14.28
CA GLN A 363 15.00 -6.07 -14.19
C GLN A 363 13.85 -6.83 -14.85
N VAL A 364 12.71 -6.17 -15.04
CA VAL A 364 11.50 -6.74 -15.64
C VAL A 364 10.98 -5.79 -16.72
N ASP A 365 10.60 -6.36 -17.86
CA ASP A 365 10.10 -5.62 -19.01
C ASP A 365 8.56 -5.67 -19.08
N PHE A 366 7.93 -4.57 -18.69
CA PHE A 366 6.51 -4.27 -18.90
C PHE A 366 6.33 -2.74 -18.91
N LEU A 367 5.26 -2.24 -19.53
CA LEU A 367 5.01 -0.80 -19.58
C LEU A 367 4.31 -0.28 -18.32
N VAL A 368 4.85 0.79 -17.73
CA VAL A 368 4.15 1.59 -16.71
C VAL A 368 3.34 2.69 -17.40
N ILE A 369 2.02 2.51 -17.44
CA ILE A 369 1.07 3.46 -18.02
C ILE A 369 0.33 4.15 -16.86
N SER A 370 0.27 5.49 -16.86
CA SER A 370 -0.55 6.20 -15.87
C SER A 370 -2.05 6.00 -16.12
N LYS A 371 -2.89 6.26 -15.13
CA LYS A 371 -4.34 6.43 -15.27
C LYS A 371 -4.71 7.85 -14.89
N ASN A 372 -4.94 8.70 -15.88
CA ASN A 372 -5.12 10.14 -15.78
C ASN A 372 -3.96 10.85 -15.04
N GLY A 373 -2.71 10.44 -15.29
CA GLY A 373 -1.54 10.86 -14.52
C GLY A 373 -1.42 10.13 -13.17
N ALA A 374 -0.77 10.73 -12.18
CA ALA A 374 -0.70 10.20 -10.80
C ALA A 374 -1.97 10.59 -10.04
N SER A 375 -3.12 10.11 -10.53
CA SER A 375 -4.45 10.48 -10.04
C SER A 375 -4.76 9.97 -8.63
N GLY A 376 -3.91 9.09 -8.09
CA GLY A 376 -3.88 8.70 -6.68
C GLY A 376 -3.35 9.78 -5.74
N ASP A 377 -2.57 10.74 -6.26
CA ASP A 377 -1.94 11.80 -5.48
C ASP A 377 -2.55 13.20 -5.75
N TYR A 378 -3.04 13.42 -6.97
CA TYR A 378 -3.56 14.71 -7.45
C TYR A 378 -4.88 14.51 -8.21
N PRO A 379 -5.71 15.56 -8.39
CA PRO A 379 -6.81 15.53 -9.33
C PRO A 379 -6.33 15.06 -10.71
N GLY A 380 -6.94 14.00 -11.23
CA GLY A 380 -6.52 13.38 -12.48
C GLY A 380 -6.62 14.34 -13.68
N SER A 381 -5.83 14.08 -14.72
CA SER A 381 -5.77 14.91 -15.93
C SER A 381 -5.35 16.36 -15.71
N THR A 382 -4.65 16.65 -14.61
CA THR A 382 -4.05 17.97 -14.36
C THR A 382 -2.56 18.01 -14.70
N ASP A 383 -2.05 19.21 -14.93
CA ASP A 383 -0.62 19.49 -15.06
C ASP A 383 0.24 18.87 -13.93
N LEU A 384 -0.22 18.95 -12.68
CA LEU A 384 0.46 18.35 -11.54
C LEU A 384 0.38 16.82 -11.53
N ALA A 385 -0.77 16.23 -11.84
CA ALA A 385 -0.91 14.77 -11.93
C ALA A 385 0.02 14.19 -13.00
N TYR A 386 0.12 14.82 -14.17
CA TYR A 386 1.04 14.39 -15.22
C TYR A 386 2.51 14.60 -14.86
N SER A 387 2.84 15.76 -14.29
CA SER A 387 4.21 16.03 -13.83
C SER A 387 4.67 15.02 -12.78
N LYS A 388 3.78 14.65 -11.84
CA LYS A 388 4.04 13.62 -10.83
C LYS A 388 4.19 12.24 -11.46
N ALA A 389 3.32 11.85 -12.40
CA ALA A 389 3.45 10.56 -13.11
C ALA A 389 4.80 10.43 -13.84
N ILE A 390 5.23 11.48 -14.53
CA ILE A 390 6.53 11.51 -15.22
C ILE A 390 7.68 11.37 -14.22
N LYS A 391 7.63 12.12 -13.10
CA LYS A 391 8.64 12.05 -12.03
C LYS A 391 8.71 10.68 -11.38
N ASP A 392 7.56 10.04 -11.20
CA ASP A 392 7.41 8.73 -10.59
C ASP A 392 7.85 7.59 -11.49
N GLY A 393 8.12 7.86 -12.77
CA GLY A 393 8.65 6.87 -13.71
C GLY A 393 7.59 6.19 -14.58
N ALA A 394 6.43 6.81 -14.80
CA ALA A 394 5.55 6.41 -15.90
C ALA A 394 6.32 6.50 -17.23
N GLU A 395 6.17 5.47 -18.07
CA GLU A 395 6.76 5.42 -19.41
C GLU A 395 5.78 5.99 -20.45
N ILE A 396 4.48 5.81 -20.18
CA ILE A 396 3.38 6.33 -20.97
C ILE A 396 2.44 7.09 -20.03
N ILE A 397 2.11 8.32 -20.41
CA ILE A 397 1.00 9.05 -19.78
C ILE A 397 -0.23 8.97 -20.67
N ASP A 398 -1.40 8.90 -20.04
CA ASP A 398 -2.68 8.72 -20.70
C ASP A 398 -3.55 9.99 -20.66
N CYS A 399 -4.38 10.19 -21.67
CA CYS A 399 -5.37 11.26 -21.73
C CYS A 399 -6.69 10.67 -22.24
N SER A 400 -7.69 10.56 -21.36
CA SER A 400 -9.09 10.40 -21.78
C SER A 400 -9.58 11.72 -22.36
N VAL A 401 -9.81 11.75 -23.66
CA VAL A 401 -10.15 12.99 -24.37
C VAL A 401 -11.62 13.28 -24.26
N GLN A 402 -11.93 14.47 -23.74
CA GLN A 402 -13.27 15.04 -23.74
C GLN A 402 -13.34 16.24 -24.69
N MET A 403 -14.54 16.52 -25.19
CA MET A 403 -14.81 17.66 -26.06
C MET A 403 -15.59 18.73 -25.30
N SER A 404 -15.13 19.98 -25.39
CA SER A 404 -15.90 21.16 -25.01
C SER A 404 -16.93 21.52 -26.10
N SER A 405 -17.92 22.34 -25.74
CA SER A 405 -19.00 22.76 -26.66
C SER A 405 -18.52 23.55 -27.88
N ASP A 406 -17.38 24.25 -27.75
CA ASP A 406 -16.69 25.00 -28.80
C ASP A 406 -15.64 24.16 -29.54
N GLY A 407 -15.60 22.83 -29.29
CA GLY A 407 -14.83 21.88 -30.09
C GLY A 407 -13.35 21.76 -29.71
N ILE A 408 -12.95 22.26 -28.54
CA ILE A 408 -11.58 22.13 -28.03
C ILE A 408 -11.43 20.80 -27.28
N PRO A 409 -10.51 19.91 -27.71
CA PRO A 409 -10.22 18.64 -27.02
C PRO A 409 -9.32 18.86 -25.79
N PHE A 410 -9.65 18.21 -24.68
CA PHE A 410 -8.89 18.32 -23.42
C PHE A 410 -8.92 16.99 -22.65
N CYS A 411 -8.02 16.83 -21.67
CA CYS A 411 -7.93 15.62 -20.88
C CYS A 411 -8.87 15.69 -19.66
N LEU A 412 -9.74 14.70 -19.50
CA LEU A 412 -10.54 14.48 -18.29
C LEU A 412 -11.00 13.03 -18.20
N ASN A 413 -11.02 12.49 -16.98
CA ASN A 413 -11.33 11.09 -16.70
C ASN A 413 -12.75 10.64 -17.08
N SER A 414 -13.70 11.57 -17.18
CA SER A 414 -15.10 11.32 -17.50
C SER A 414 -15.67 12.51 -18.28
N SER A 415 -16.67 12.26 -19.13
CA SER A 415 -17.42 13.32 -19.80
C SER A 415 -18.28 14.12 -18.82
N ASN A 416 -18.67 13.54 -17.68
CA ASN A 416 -19.43 14.20 -16.62
C ASN A 416 -18.49 15.02 -15.71
N LEU A 417 -18.55 16.34 -15.84
CA LEU A 417 -17.70 17.27 -15.09
C LEU A 417 -17.94 17.17 -13.56
N GLY A 418 -19.08 16.65 -13.12
CA GLY A 418 -19.41 16.46 -11.71
C GLY A 418 -18.55 15.44 -10.98
N GLU A 419 -17.90 14.52 -11.69
CA GLU A 419 -17.13 13.44 -11.08
C GLU A 419 -15.74 13.87 -10.59
N SER A 420 -15.17 14.91 -11.20
CA SER A 420 -13.78 15.32 -10.98
C SER A 420 -13.58 16.82 -10.95
N THR A 421 -14.66 17.61 -10.81
CA THR A 421 -14.58 19.06 -10.64
C THR A 421 -15.64 19.57 -9.67
N ASN A 422 -15.53 20.84 -9.29
CA ASN A 422 -16.54 21.53 -8.49
C ASN A 422 -17.76 22.03 -9.29
N VAL A 423 -18.05 21.52 -10.50
CA VAL A 423 -19.07 22.09 -11.38
C VAL A 423 -20.47 22.18 -10.73
N VAL A 424 -20.81 21.25 -9.85
CA VAL A 424 -22.09 21.25 -9.12
C VAL A 424 -22.24 22.43 -8.16
N GLN A 425 -21.12 23.03 -7.74
CA GLN A 425 -21.04 24.24 -6.91
C GLN A 425 -20.85 25.52 -7.75
N SER A 426 -20.72 25.40 -9.06
CA SER A 426 -20.48 26.52 -9.97
C SER A 426 -21.78 27.19 -10.44
N PRO A 427 -21.69 28.37 -11.09
CA PRO A 427 -22.84 28.99 -11.76
C PRO A 427 -23.45 28.12 -12.88
N PHE A 428 -22.73 27.12 -13.38
CA PHE A 428 -23.16 26.28 -14.49
C PHE A 428 -24.10 25.14 -14.07
N ARG A 429 -24.33 24.90 -12.77
CA ARG A 429 -25.13 23.77 -12.26
C ARG A 429 -26.52 23.60 -12.89
N ASN A 430 -27.12 24.69 -13.38
CA ASN A 430 -28.44 24.70 -14.01
C ASN A 430 -28.41 24.23 -15.49
N ARG A 431 -27.24 23.94 -16.05
CA ARG A 431 -27.04 23.38 -17.40
C ARG A 431 -26.93 21.85 -17.40
N SER A 432 -27.27 21.18 -16.29
CA SER A 432 -27.32 19.73 -16.26
C SER A 432 -28.41 19.19 -17.18
N ALA A 433 -28.16 18.02 -17.76
CA ALA A 433 -29.07 17.32 -18.64
C ALA A 433 -28.97 15.81 -18.41
N THR A 434 -30.05 15.09 -18.70
CA THR A 434 -30.01 13.62 -18.77
C THR A 434 -29.52 13.23 -20.16
N VAL A 435 -28.50 12.37 -20.22
CA VAL A 435 -27.99 11.75 -21.44
C VAL A 435 -28.12 10.24 -21.25
N PRO A 436 -29.26 9.64 -21.66
CA PRO A 436 -29.57 8.25 -21.38
C PRO A 436 -28.53 7.26 -21.93
N GLU A 437 -27.79 7.65 -22.97
CA GLU A 437 -26.69 6.87 -23.53
C GLU A 437 -25.50 6.71 -22.57
N PHE A 438 -25.40 7.54 -21.53
CA PHE A 438 -24.31 7.51 -20.54
C PHE A 438 -24.81 7.11 -19.15
N ASP A 439 -25.81 7.83 -18.62
CA ASP A 439 -26.39 7.57 -17.31
C ASP A 439 -27.87 7.96 -17.28
N SER A 440 -28.61 7.23 -16.45
CA SER A 440 -29.99 7.53 -16.07
C SER A 440 -30.13 8.84 -15.27
N LEU A 441 -29.07 9.26 -14.58
CA LEU A 441 -29.06 10.48 -13.78
C LEU A 441 -28.66 11.71 -14.61
N ALA A 442 -29.21 12.86 -14.24
CA ALA A 442 -28.80 14.12 -14.84
C ALA A 442 -27.35 14.46 -14.45
N GLY A 443 -26.52 14.71 -15.44
CA GLY A 443 -25.12 15.12 -15.30
C GLY A 443 -24.88 16.47 -15.95
N LEU A 444 -23.70 17.04 -15.74
CA LEU A 444 -23.26 18.20 -16.50
C LEU A 444 -22.02 17.80 -17.28
N TYR A 445 -22.19 17.70 -18.59
CA TYR A 445 -21.20 17.08 -19.47
C TYR A 445 -20.27 18.11 -20.09
N SER A 446 -19.06 17.69 -20.45
CA SER A 446 -18.01 18.54 -21.02
C SER A 446 -18.49 19.33 -22.25
N PHE A 447 -19.30 18.71 -23.11
CA PHE A 447 -19.85 19.32 -24.32
C PHE A 447 -21.00 20.31 -24.07
N ASN A 448 -21.38 20.55 -22.81
CA ASN A 448 -22.34 21.59 -22.44
C ASN A 448 -21.69 22.95 -22.15
N LEU A 449 -20.38 23.00 -21.96
CA LEU A 449 -19.63 24.21 -21.60
C LEU A 449 -18.56 24.51 -22.65
N ALA A 450 -18.27 25.79 -22.89
CA ALA A 450 -17.11 26.19 -23.69
C ALA A 450 -15.82 25.93 -22.89
N TRP A 451 -14.68 25.75 -23.57
CA TRP A 451 -13.41 25.53 -22.89
C TRP A 451 -13.08 26.66 -21.89
N SER A 452 -13.34 27.91 -22.27
CA SER A 452 -13.15 29.07 -21.38
C SER A 452 -14.00 29.00 -20.10
N GLU A 453 -15.19 28.39 -20.13
CA GLU A 453 -16.02 28.13 -18.96
C GLU A 453 -15.45 26.98 -18.13
N ILE A 454 -15.02 25.89 -18.77
CA ILE A 454 -14.41 24.72 -18.12
C ILE A 454 -13.13 25.11 -17.38
N GLN A 455 -12.31 26.00 -17.94
CA GLN A 455 -11.09 26.51 -17.30
C GLN A 455 -11.34 27.26 -15.98
N THR A 456 -12.58 27.70 -15.71
CA THR A 456 -12.95 28.34 -14.43
C THR A 456 -13.26 27.32 -13.34
N LEU A 457 -13.45 26.06 -13.70
CA LEU A 457 -13.75 24.98 -12.75
C LEU A 457 -12.49 24.61 -11.97
N THR A 458 -12.71 24.21 -10.71
CA THR A 458 -11.68 23.67 -9.86
C THR A 458 -11.68 22.15 -9.98
N PRO A 459 -10.56 21.52 -10.40
CA PRO A 459 -10.43 20.07 -10.37
C PRO A 459 -10.60 19.51 -8.95
N ALA A 460 -11.05 18.26 -8.85
CA ALA A 460 -11.25 17.56 -7.60
C ALA A 460 -10.66 16.15 -7.69
N ILE A 461 -9.92 15.74 -6.66
CA ILE A 461 -9.36 14.39 -6.57
C ILE A 461 -10.47 13.36 -6.33
N SER A 462 -10.40 12.24 -7.04
CA SER A 462 -11.32 11.14 -6.85
C SER A 462 -11.06 10.43 -5.52
N ASN A 463 -12.12 10.06 -4.79
CA ASN A 463 -12.02 9.33 -3.53
C ASN A 463 -12.89 8.07 -3.58
N PRO A 464 -12.52 7.05 -4.38
CA PRO A 464 -13.37 5.91 -4.69
C PRO A 464 -13.80 5.09 -3.46
N PHE A 465 -13.06 5.19 -2.36
CA PHE A 465 -13.28 4.42 -1.14
C PHE A 465 -13.84 5.23 0.04
N SER A 466 -14.12 6.52 -0.15
CA SER A 466 -14.60 7.40 0.93
C SER A 466 -15.93 6.95 1.54
N ARG A 467 -16.89 6.51 0.73
CA ARG A 467 -18.25 6.16 1.19
C ARG A 467 -18.30 4.87 2.02
N LEU A 468 -17.52 3.86 1.61
CA LEU A 468 -17.59 2.51 2.20
C LEU A 468 -16.54 2.30 3.29
N PHE A 469 -15.38 2.96 3.16
CA PHE A 469 -14.22 2.69 4.02
C PHE A 469 -13.71 3.94 4.76
N ASN A 470 -14.34 5.11 4.57
CA ASN A 470 -13.88 6.38 5.13
C ASN A 470 -12.41 6.72 4.80
N MET A 471 -11.94 6.21 3.66
CA MET A 471 -10.56 6.35 3.18
C MET A 471 -10.51 7.48 2.14
N PHE A 472 -9.69 8.49 2.40
CA PHE A 472 -9.60 9.72 1.58
C PHE A 472 -8.18 9.94 1.09
N ARG A 473 -7.98 10.14 -0.21
CA ARG A 473 -6.72 10.62 -0.79
C ARG A 473 -6.33 11.99 -0.23
N ASN A 474 -5.06 12.35 -0.41
CA ASN A 474 -4.39 13.51 0.18
C ASN A 474 -5.26 14.80 0.17
N PRO A 475 -5.82 15.21 1.32
CA PRO A 475 -6.71 16.36 1.40
C PRO A 475 -6.04 17.71 1.07
N ARG A 476 -4.72 17.83 1.24
CA ARG A 476 -3.99 19.06 0.89
C ARG A 476 -3.90 19.26 -0.62
N GLU A 477 -3.93 18.18 -1.39
CA GLU A 477 -3.85 18.21 -2.85
C GLU A 477 -5.21 18.04 -3.53
N ARG A 478 -6.30 17.98 -2.76
CA ARG A 478 -7.65 17.63 -3.24
C ARG A 478 -8.15 18.43 -4.43
N SER A 479 -7.62 19.62 -4.65
CA SER A 479 -8.03 20.56 -5.69
C SER A 479 -6.85 21.25 -6.37
N SER A 480 -5.68 20.64 -6.31
CA SER A 480 -4.45 21.18 -6.88
C SER A 480 -4.36 20.92 -8.38
N GLY A 481 -3.66 21.80 -9.09
CA GLY A 481 -3.41 21.68 -10.53
C GLY A 481 -4.53 22.27 -11.40
N LYS A 482 -4.35 22.17 -12.72
CA LYS A 482 -5.26 22.68 -13.74
C LYS A 482 -5.45 21.65 -14.83
N LEU A 483 -6.68 21.54 -15.34
CA LEU A 483 -6.98 20.72 -16.52
C LEU A 483 -6.17 21.23 -17.72
N VAL A 484 -5.71 20.30 -18.55
CA VAL A 484 -4.87 20.59 -19.71
C VAL A 484 -5.60 20.31 -21.01
N THR A 485 -5.36 21.12 -22.03
CA THR A 485 -5.82 20.79 -23.38
C THR A 485 -5.04 19.58 -23.90
N LEU A 486 -5.58 18.90 -24.92
CA LEU A 486 -4.85 17.80 -25.57
C LEU A 486 -3.52 18.30 -26.15
N SER A 487 -3.45 19.54 -26.65
CA SER A 487 -2.21 20.13 -27.16
C SER A 487 -1.18 20.34 -26.05
N ASP A 488 -1.60 20.87 -24.90
CA ASP A 488 -0.70 21.06 -23.74
C ASP A 488 -0.17 19.72 -23.23
N PHE A 489 -1.03 18.71 -23.13
CA PHE A 489 -0.65 17.34 -22.78
C PHE A 489 0.39 16.75 -23.75
N LEU A 490 0.18 16.90 -25.05
CA LEU A 490 1.11 16.43 -26.07
C LEU A 490 2.45 17.19 -26.02
N ASN A 491 2.42 18.49 -25.76
CA ASN A 491 3.64 19.29 -25.60
C ASN A 491 4.43 18.87 -24.35
N LEU A 492 3.75 18.60 -23.23
CA LEU A 492 4.36 18.03 -22.02
C LEU A 492 5.01 16.68 -22.33
N ALA A 493 4.29 15.79 -23.01
CA ALA A 493 4.82 14.49 -23.36
C ALA A 493 6.04 14.59 -24.29
N LYS A 494 6.00 15.48 -25.29
CA LYS A 494 7.06 15.70 -26.27
C LYS A 494 8.36 16.21 -25.64
N THR A 495 8.26 17.08 -24.63
CA THR A 495 9.41 17.71 -23.98
C THR A 495 10.07 16.82 -22.92
N SER A 496 9.36 15.83 -22.39
CA SER A 496 9.92 14.88 -21.42
C SER A 496 10.81 13.83 -22.10
N SER A 497 12.05 13.66 -21.63
CA SER A 497 12.95 12.62 -22.14
C SER A 497 12.70 11.22 -21.56
N SER A 498 11.99 11.11 -20.43
CA SER A 498 11.72 9.82 -19.78
C SER A 498 10.52 9.08 -20.38
N LEU A 499 9.59 9.80 -21.01
CA LEU A 499 8.41 9.21 -21.64
C LEU A 499 8.74 8.58 -22.99
N VAL A 500 8.31 7.33 -23.18
CA VAL A 500 8.42 6.61 -24.46
C VAL A 500 7.21 6.85 -25.37
N GLY A 501 6.07 7.25 -24.80
CA GLY A 501 4.85 7.49 -25.57
C GLY A 501 3.71 8.14 -24.81
N VAL A 502 2.57 8.25 -25.50
CA VAL A 502 1.27 8.68 -24.94
C VAL A 502 0.19 7.69 -25.31
N LEU A 503 -0.80 7.56 -24.43
CA LEU A 503 -2.04 6.83 -24.69
C LEU A 503 -3.21 7.81 -24.71
N ILE A 504 -3.95 7.86 -25.80
CA ILE A 504 -5.09 8.75 -25.99
C ILE A 504 -6.35 7.89 -26.03
N ASN A 505 -7.19 8.00 -25.02
CA ASN A 505 -8.45 7.28 -24.94
C ASN A 505 -9.58 8.12 -25.53
N VAL A 506 -10.36 7.53 -26.44
CA VAL A 506 -11.47 8.17 -27.15
C VAL A 506 -12.75 7.39 -26.88
N GLU A 507 -13.71 8.04 -26.24
CA GLU A 507 -15.00 7.47 -25.85
C GLU A 507 -16.14 8.28 -26.47
N HIS A 508 -17.33 7.67 -26.53
CA HIS A 508 -18.59 8.31 -26.91
C HIS A 508 -18.59 9.01 -28.28
N ALA A 509 -17.73 8.59 -29.22
CA ALA A 509 -17.56 9.28 -30.51
C ALA A 509 -18.85 9.34 -31.34
N ALA A 510 -19.63 8.26 -31.37
CA ALA A 510 -20.91 8.22 -32.09
C ALA A 510 -21.90 9.26 -31.55
N TYR A 511 -22.05 9.33 -30.22
CA TYR A 511 -22.91 10.32 -29.58
C TYR A 511 -22.47 11.76 -29.88
N LEU A 512 -21.17 12.04 -29.78
CA LEU A 512 -20.63 13.37 -30.07
C LEU A 512 -20.90 13.79 -31.52
N ARG A 513 -20.76 12.88 -32.50
CA ARG A 513 -21.03 13.17 -33.91
C ARG A 513 -22.51 13.38 -34.20
N GLU A 514 -23.37 12.48 -33.71
CA GLU A 514 -24.81 12.52 -34.03
C GLU A 514 -25.57 13.60 -33.29
N LYS A 515 -25.30 13.74 -31.98
CA LYS A 515 -26.11 14.54 -31.07
C LYS A 515 -25.49 15.90 -30.78
N GLN A 516 -24.17 16.00 -30.79
CA GLN A 516 -23.47 17.24 -30.43
C GLN A 516 -22.84 17.97 -31.61
N GLY A 517 -22.70 17.31 -32.78
CA GLY A 517 -22.02 17.86 -33.95
C GLY A 517 -20.51 18.01 -33.75
N LEU A 518 -19.93 17.24 -32.83
CA LEU A 518 -18.52 17.27 -32.46
C LEU A 518 -17.82 15.99 -32.94
N ASP A 519 -16.71 16.14 -33.67
CA ASP A 519 -15.94 15.02 -34.19
C ASP A 519 -14.63 14.86 -33.40
N VAL A 520 -14.70 14.07 -32.32
CA VAL A 520 -13.55 13.82 -31.44
C VAL A 520 -12.39 13.14 -32.16
N VAL A 521 -12.68 12.22 -33.10
CA VAL A 521 -11.64 11.54 -33.90
C VAL A 521 -10.87 12.57 -34.71
N LYS A 522 -11.59 13.44 -35.44
CA LYS A 522 -10.97 14.51 -36.22
C LYS A 522 -10.21 15.50 -35.34
N ALA A 523 -10.76 15.88 -34.19
CA ALA A 523 -10.12 16.79 -33.25
C ALA A 523 -8.79 16.24 -32.72
N VAL A 524 -8.76 14.96 -32.33
CA VAL A 524 -7.53 14.27 -31.89
C VAL A 524 -6.51 14.19 -33.02
N LEU A 525 -6.92 13.78 -34.23
CA LEU A 525 -6.04 13.68 -35.40
C LEU A 525 -5.41 15.03 -35.76
N ASN A 526 -6.21 16.10 -35.79
CA ASN A 526 -5.73 17.45 -36.04
C ASN A 526 -4.73 17.89 -34.96
N THR A 527 -5.06 17.69 -33.69
CA THR A 527 -4.20 18.10 -32.58
C THR A 527 -2.86 17.35 -32.59
N LEU A 528 -2.87 16.05 -32.89
CA LEU A 528 -1.65 15.24 -33.05
C LEU A 528 -0.79 15.76 -34.21
N LYS A 529 -1.40 16.06 -35.36
CA LYS A 529 -0.71 16.60 -36.53
C LYS A 529 -0.08 17.96 -36.22
N GLU A 530 -0.84 18.87 -35.62
CA GLU A 530 -0.40 20.23 -35.26
C GLU A 530 0.69 20.21 -34.18
N SER A 531 0.63 19.25 -33.24
CA SER A 531 1.67 19.05 -32.21
C SER A 531 2.92 18.33 -32.75
N GLY A 532 2.91 17.93 -34.02
CA GLY A 532 4.04 17.30 -34.72
C GLY A 532 4.21 15.81 -34.44
N TYR A 533 3.16 15.10 -34.04
CA TYR A 533 3.19 13.67 -33.75
C TYR A 533 3.14 12.77 -35.00
N SER A 534 2.84 13.33 -36.17
CA SER A 534 2.82 12.57 -37.44
C SER A 534 4.18 11.95 -37.80
N ASN A 535 5.28 12.57 -37.36
CA ASN A 535 6.67 12.11 -37.57
C ASN A 535 7.43 11.98 -36.23
N ALA A 536 6.72 11.90 -35.10
CA ALA A 536 7.37 11.85 -33.79
C ALA A 536 8.04 10.50 -33.54
N THR A 537 9.13 10.53 -32.78
CA THR A 537 9.82 9.33 -32.28
C THR A 537 9.07 8.67 -31.13
N LYS A 538 8.19 9.41 -30.45
CA LYS A 538 7.37 8.90 -29.35
C LYS A 538 6.22 8.07 -29.89
N ARG A 539 5.93 6.96 -29.20
CA ARG A 539 4.80 6.09 -29.50
C ARG A 539 3.49 6.82 -29.22
N VAL A 540 2.52 6.66 -30.12
CA VAL A 540 1.14 7.13 -29.93
C VAL A 540 0.24 5.91 -29.96
N MET A 541 -0.50 5.72 -28.88
CA MET A 541 -1.47 4.64 -28.70
C MET A 541 -2.86 5.26 -28.63
N ILE A 542 -3.79 4.80 -29.46
CA ILE A 542 -5.18 5.22 -29.45
C ILE A 542 -6.01 4.11 -28.83
N GLN A 543 -6.60 4.39 -27.67
CA GLN A 543 -7.45 3.45 -26.94
C GLN A 543 -8.93 3.78 -27.18
N SER A 544 -9.76 2.75 -27.29
CA SER A 544 -11.22 2.88 -27.23
C SER A 544 -11.85 1.52 -26.93
N SER A 545 -13.01 1.52 -26.26
CA SER A 545 -13.89 0.36 -26.18
C SER A 545 -14.73 0.17 -27.44
N ASN A 546 -14.77 1.17 -28.34
CA ASN A 546 -15.50 1.08 -29.60
C ASN A 546 -14.60 0.70 -30.78
N SER A 547 -14.85 -0.47 -31.38
CA SER A 547 -14.08 -0.97 -32.54
C SER A 547 -14.17 -0.02 -33.74
N SER A 548 -15.33 0.61 -33.92
CA SER A 548 -15.58 1.59 -34.98
C SER A 548 -14.67 2.82 -34.91
N VAL A 549 -14.30 3.27 -33.70
CA VAL A 549 -13.36 4.36 -33.45
C VAL A 549 -11.95 3.97 -33.89
N LEU A 550 -11.47 2.80 -33.45
CA LEU A 550 -10.14 2.30 -33.79
C LEU A 550 -9.99 2.07 -35.30
N VAL A 551 -11.03 1.56 -35.96
CA VAL A 551 -11.06 1.43 -37.43
C VAL A 551 -10.92 2.79 -38.12
N ASP A 552 -11.57 3.83 -37.62
CA ASP A 552 -11.49 5.18 -38.21
C ASP A 552 -10.07 5.77 -38.07
N PHE A 553 -9.44 5.64 -36.91
CA PHE A 553 -8.04 6.03 -36.70
C PHE A 553 -7.06 5.25 -37.57
N LYS A 554 -7.24 3.94 -37.70
CA LYS A 554 -6.36 3.05 -38.49
C LYS A 554 -6.41 3.33 -40.00
N LYS A 555 -7.54 3.84 -40.51
CA LYS A 555 -7.67 4.28 -41.91
C LYS A 555 -6.86 5.54 -42.22
N GLN A 556 -6.66 6.40 -41.22
CA GLN A 556 -6.11 7.74 -41.39
C GLN A 556 -4.65 7.86 -40.91
N THR A 557 -4.18 6.91 -40.09
CA THR A 557 -2.88 6.98 -39.41
C THR A 557 -2.17 5.64 -39.32
N ARG A 558 -0.94 5.66 -38.81
CA ARG A 558 -0.17 4.46 -38.45
C ARG A 558 0.08 4.37 -36.93
N TYR A 559 -0.71 5.10 -36.15
CA TYR A 559 -0.64 5.00 -34.71
C TYR A 559 -1.10 3.62 -34.25
N GLU A 560 -0.59 3.19 -33.11
CA GLU A 560 -1.01 1.94 -32.54
C GLU A 560 -2.43 2.05 -32.00
N THR A 561 -3.25 1.04 -32.21
CA THR A 561 -4.63 1.01 -31.70
C THR A 561 -4.76 -0.03 -30.57
N VAL A 562 -5.49 0.33 -29.51
CA VAL A 562 -5.62 -0.47 -28.29
C VAL A 562 -7.10 -0.66 -27.99
N TYR A 563 -7.57 -1.91 -28.01
CA TYR A 563 -8.97 -2.21 -27.72
C TYR A 563 -9.17 -2.43 -26.22
N GLN A 564 -10.14 -1.74 -25.63
CA GLN A 564 -10.46 -1.88 -24.21
C GLN A 564 -11.68 -2.79 -24.03
N VAL A 565 -11.49 -3.91 -23.32
CA VAL A 565 -12.60 -4.74 -22.85
C VAL A 565 -13.10 -4.15 -21.54
N GLU A 566 -14.28 -3.55 -21.58
CA GLU A 566 -14.81 -2.80 -20.45
C GLU A 566 -15.11 -3.70 -19.26
N GLU A 567 -15.82 -4.81 -19.45
CA GLU A 567 -16.26 -5.66 -18.34
C GLU A 567 -15.31 -6.81 -18.01
N PRO A 568 -15.30 -7.31 -16.76
CA PRO A 568 -14.55 -8.50 -16.39
C PRO A 568 -15.02 -9.71 -17.21
N ILE A 569 -14.08 -10.43 -17.80
CA ILE A 569 -14.34 -11.63 -18.61
C ILE A 569 -13.51 -12.78 -18.08
N ARG A 570 -14.05 -14.01 -18.12
CA ARG A 570 -13.27 -15.19 -17.74
C ARG A 570 -12.45 -15.77 -18.89
N ASP A 571 -12.88 -15.51 -20.12
CA ASP A 571 -12.27 -16.03 -21.34
C ASP A 571 -12.71 -15.21 -22.56
N ILE A 572 -12.03 -15.40 -23.68
CA ILE A 572 -12.32 -14.79 -24.98
C ILE A 572 -12.21 -15.83 -26.10
N LEU A 573 -13.18 -15.84 -27.01
CA LEU A 573 -13.18 -16.76 -28.16
C LEU A 573 -12.11 -16.39 -29.18
N ASP A 574 -11.48 -17.38 -29.80
CA ASP A 574 -10.48 -17.17 -30.87
C ASP A 574 -11.05 -16.36 -32.05
N SER A 575 -12.34 -16.50 -32.37
CA SER A 575 -13.05 -15.68 -33.38
C SER A 575 -13.02 -14.20 -33.01
N ALA A 576 -13.37 -13.87 -31.77
CA ALA A 576 -13.35 -12.52 -31.25
C ALA A 576 -11.93 -11.92 -31.29
N ILE A 577 -10.90 -12.70 -30.92
CA ILE A 577 -9.50 -12.25 -31.00
C ILE A 577 -9.10 -11.95 -32.46
N GLN A 578 -9.49 -12.81 -33.40
CA GLN A 578 -9.22 -12.58 -34.82
C GLN A 578 -9.91 -11.31 -35.34
N ASP A 579 -11.11 -11.02 -34.88
CA ASP A 579 -11.81 -9.78 -35.21
C ASP A 579 -11.12 -8.55 -34.61
N ILE A 580 -10.74 -8.61 -33.33
CA ILE A 580 -9.96 -7.55 -32.65
C ILE A 580 -8.68 -7.23 -33.42
N LYS A 581 -7.93 -8.24 -33.88
CA LYS A 581 -6.68 -8.05 -34.64
C LYS A 581 -6.83 -7.28 -35.94
N LYS A 582 -8.04 -7.20 -36.51
CA LYS A 582 -8.27 -6.41 -37.73
C LYS A 582 -8.05 -4.92 -37.45
N PHE A 583 -8.40 -4.45 -36.25
CA PHE A 583 -8.42 -3.03 -35.92
C PHE A 583 -7.59 -2.63 -34.71
N ALA A 584 -7.11 -3.56 -33.88
CA ALA A 584 -6.30 -3.30 -32.70
C ALA A 584 -4.96 -4.06 -32.73
N ASP A 585 -3.95 -3.44 -32.15
CA ASP A 585 -2.59 -3.95 -32.00
C ASP A 585 -2.32 -4.45 -30.57
N ALA A 586 -3.10 -4.01 -29.58
CA ALA A 586 -3.05 -4.45 -28.18
C ALA A 586 -4.44 -4.43 -27.52
N VAL A 587 -4.56 -5.03 -26.33
CA VAL A 587 -5.81 -5.10 -25.57
C VAL A 587 -5.61 -4.62 -24.12
N VAL A 588 -6.59 -3.88 -23.60
CA VAL A 588 -6.71 -3.51 -22.19
C VAL A 588 -7.83 -4.33 -21.55
N VAL A 589 -7.57 -4.92 -20.37
CA VAL A 589 -8.56 -5.69 -19.60
C VAL A 589 -8.54 -5.31 -18.12
N ARG A 590 -9.66 -5.54 -17.41
CA ARG A 590 -9.73 -5.36 -15.95
C ARG A 590 -8.93 -6.43 -15.20
N ARG A 591 -8.35 -6.09 -14.03
CA ARG A 591 -7.64 -7.03 -13.12
C ARG A 591 -8.43 -8.31 -12.83
N GLN A 592 -9.74 -8.17 -12.60
CA GLN A 592 -10.66 -9.27 -12.29
C GLN A 592 -10.84 -10.27 -13.44
N SER A 593 -10.45 -9.92 -14.67
CA SER A 593 -10.45 -10.85 -15.81
C SER A 593 -9.29 -11.86 -15.74
N LEU A 594 -8.23 -11.54 -15.00
CA LEU A 594 -7.07 -12.41 -14.82
C LEU A 594 -7.20 -13.24 -13.54
N TYR A 595 -7.57 -12.57 -12.45
CA TYR A 595 -7.71 -13.15 -11.12
C TYR A 595 -9.11 -12.84 -10.58
N PRO A 596 -10.08 -13.75 -10.77
CA PRO A 596 -11.45 -13.53 -10.30
C PRO A 596 -11.51 -13.47 -8.77
N VAL A 597 -12.16 -12.42 -8.26
CA VAL A 597 -12.29 -12.12 -6.84
C VAL A 597 -13.70 -12.49 -6.36
N ARG A 598 -13.80 -13.11 -5.19
CA ARG A 598 -15.07 -13.37 -4.50
C ARG A 598 -14.93 -13.20 -3.00
N ALA A 599 -15.82 -12.42 -2.39
CA ALA A 599 -15.68 -12.00 -0.98
C ALA A 599 -14.25 -11.52 -0.64
N SER A 600 -13.64 -10.79 -1.58
CA SER A 600 -12.25 -10.32 -1.53
C SER A 600 -11.16 -11.41 -1.54
N PHE A 601 -11.46 -12.65 -1.93
CA PHE A 601 -10.46 -13.71 -2.16
C PHE A 601 -10.26 -14.03 -3.63
N ILE A 602 -9.03 -14.34 -4.04
CA ILE A 602 -8.73 -14.85 -5.38
C ILE A 602 -9.17 -16.31 -5.48
N THR A 603 -10.05 -16.58 -6.43
CA THR A 603 -10.64 -17.92 -6.63
C THR A 603 -9.94 -18.76 -7.69
N GLY A 604 -9.15 -18.12 -8.56
CA GLY A 604 -8.49 -18.79 -9.67
C GLY A 604 -7.66 -17.82 -10.50
N GLN A 605 -7.05 -18.35 -11.56
CA GLN A 605 -6.36 -17.59 -12.60
C GLN A 605 -6.91 -18.02 -13.96
N THR A 606 -7.22 -17.06 -14.83
CA THR A 606 -7.69 -17.35 -16.18
C THR A 606 -6.53 -17.52 -17.16
N SER A 607 -6.78 -18.20 -18.28
CA SER A 607 -5.80 -18.31 -19.38
C SER A 607 -5.86 -17.13 -20.37
N LEU A 608 -6.49 -16.02 -19.98
CA LEU A 608 -6.80 -14.89 -20.86
C LEU A 608 -5.53 -14.27 -21.46
N VAL A 609 -4.53 -13.98 -20.64
CA VAL A 609 -3.27 -13.37 -21.08
C VAL A 609 -2.53 -14.31 -22.04
N GLU A 610 -2.37 -15.59 -21.66
CA GLU A 610 -1.72 -16.60 -22.49
C GLU A 610 -2.40 -16.72 -23.86
N ARG A 611 -3.74 -16.73 -23.88
CA ARG A 611 -4.53 -16.84 -25.10
C ARG A 611 -4.34 -15.60 -26.00
N LEU A 612 -4.46 -14.38 -25.46
CA LEU A 612 -4.25 -13.15 -26.23
C LEU A 612 -2.81 -13.05 -26.78
N GLN A 613 -1.81 -13.44 -25.99
CA GLN A 613 -0.40 -13.41 -26.38
C GLN A 613 -0.05 -14.46 -27.45
N LYS A 614 -0.71 -15.64 -27.47
CA LYS A 614 -0.59 -16.60 -28.59
C LYS A 614 -0.97 -15.97 -29.93
N PHE A 615 -1.91 -15.02 -29.91
CA PHE A 615 -2.30 -14.23 -31.07
C PHE A 615 -1.42 -13.00 -31.32
N LYS A 616 -0.35 -12.82 -30.53
CA LYS A 616 0.59 -11.68 -30.57
C LYS A 616 -0.06 -10.33 -30.23
N LEU A 617 -1.08 -10.34 -29.37
CA LEU A 617 -1.64 -9.12 -28.79
C LEU A 617 -1.02 -8.87 -27.41
N PRO A 618 -0.28 -7.78 -27.22
CA PRO A 618 0.10 -7.31 -25.89
C PRO A 618 -1.14 -7.06 -25.03
N VAL A 619 -1.02 -7.35 -23.73
CA VAL A 619 -2.13 -7.20 -22.77
C VAL A 619 -1.75 -6.20 -21.70
N TYR A 620 -2.51 -5.12 -21.60
CA TYR A 620 -2.41 -4.13 -20.54
C TYR A 620 -3.53 -4.35 -19.53
N VAL A 621 -3.22 -4.23 -18.25
CA VAL A 621 -4.21 -4.49 -17.18
C VAL A 621 -4.48 -3.24 -16.37
N GLU A 622 -5.76 -2.98 -16.10
CA GLU A 622 -6.20 -1.82 -15.34
C GLU A 622 -7.21 -2.18 -14.22
N THR A 623 -7.40 -1.37 -13.18
CA THR A 623 -6.54 -0.27 -12.73
C THR A 623 -5.88 -0.67 -11.42
N PHE A 624 -4.55 -0.56 -11.34
CA PHE A 624 -3.78 -0.84 -10.12
C PHE A 624 -3.78 0.35 -9.17
N ARG A 625 -3.93 0.07 -7.87
CA ARG A 625 -4.14 1.02 -6.78
C ARG A 625 -3.35 0.64 -5.54
N ASN A 626 -2.91 1.64 -4.78
CA ASN A 626 -2.18 1.42 -3.52
C ASN A 626 -3.12 1.26 -2.34
N GLU A 627 -4.33 1.83 -2.38
CA GLU A 627 -5.28 1.73 -1.29
C GLU A 627 -5.61 0.26 -0.99
N PHE A 628 -5.34 -0.21 0.24
CA PHE A 628 -5.42 -1.63 0.60
C PHE A 628 -6.80 -2.25 0.36
N VAL A 629 -7.87 -1.47 0.51
CA VAL A 629 -9.27 -1.90 0.25
C VAL A 629 -9.56 -2.20 -1.22
N SER A 630 -8.67 -1.84 -2.13
CA SER A 630 -8.80 -2.06 -3.57
C SER A 630 -8.33 -3.45 -4.04
N GLN A 631 -7.76 -4.22 -3.12
CA GLN A 631 -7.06 -5.48 -3.37
C GLN A 631 -7.78 -6.67 -2.71
N ALA A 632 -7.59 -7.86 -3.26
CA ALA A 632 -7.98 -9.10 -2.61
C ALA A 632 -7.05 -9.40 -1.42
N TRP A 633 -7.52 -10.18 -0.44
CA TRP A 633 -6.75 -10.61 0.73
C TRP A 633 -5.46 -11.35 0.36
N ASP A 634 -5.47 -12.06 -0.77
CA ASP A 634 -4.30 -12.79 -1.31
C ASP A 634 -3.13 -11.87 -1.66
N PHE A 635 -3.37 -10.57 -1.88
CA PHE A 635 -2.30 -9.60 -2.11
C PHE A 635 -1.77 -8.96 -0.82
N PHE A 636 -2.27 -9.36 0.35
CA PHE A 636 -1.78 -8.96 1.66
C PHE A 636 -1.74 -7.44 1.86
N ALA A 637 -2.71 -6.73 1.27
CA ALA A 637 -2.77 -5.27 1.27
C ALA A 637 -1.50 -4.59 0.71
N ASP A 638 -0.72 -5.31 -0.12
CA ASP A 638 0.51 -4.82 -0.73
C ASP A 638 0.36 -4.76 -2.27
N ALA A 639 0.30 -3.54 -2.80
CA ALA A 639 0.18 -3.30 -4.23
C ALA A 639 1.34 -3.88 -5.04
N THR A 640 2.51 -4.07 -4.42
CA THR A 640 3.68 -4.67 -5.08
C THR A 640 3.49 -6.17 -5.25
N VAL A 641 2.82 -6.86 -4.31
CA VAL A 641 2.45 -8.28 -4.45
C VAL A 641 1.44 -8.47 -5.59
N GLU A 642 0.47 -7.54 -5.69
CA GLU A 642 -0.49 -7.55 -6.79
C GLU A 642 0.22 -7.35 -8.15
N ILE A 643 1.07 -6.33 -8.27
CA ILE A 643 1.85 -6.08 -9.49
C ILE A 643 2.73 -7.28 -9.84
N ASN A 644 3.43 -7.86 -8.85
CA ASN A 644 4.27 -9.05 -9.05
C ASN A 644 3.47 -10.23 -9.61
N THR A 645 2.29 -10.47 -9.05
CA THR A 645 1.40 -11.54 -9.50
C THR A 645 0.97 -11.34 -10.94
N HIS A 646 0.58 -10.12 -11.33
CA HIS A 646 0.13 -9.85 -12.69
C HIS A 646 1.29 -9.86 -13.70
N VAL A 647 2.44 -9.28 -13.34
CA VAL A 647 3.60 -9.17 -14.25
C VAL A 647 4.35 -10.49 -14.36
N THR A 648 4.79 -11.08 -13.25
CA THR A 648 5.60 -12.31 -13.25
C THR A 648 4.73 -13.57 -13.30
N GLY A 649 3.56 -13.55 -12.67
CA GLY A 649 2.64 -14.70 -12.64
C GLY A 649 1.80 -14.84 -13.91
N ALA A 650 1.14 -13.77 -14.36
CA ALA A 650 0.31 -13.80 -15.57
C ALA A 650 1.04 -13.35 -16.84
N GLY A 651 2.19 -12.68 -16.73
CA GLY A 651 2.98 -12.26 -17.90
C GLY A 651 2.42 -11.05 -18.64
N VAL A 652 1.72 -10.12 -17.97
CA VAL A 652 1.11 -8.96 -18.64
C VAL A 652 2.15 -8.04 -19.28
N SER A 653 1.79 -7.39 -20.38
CA SER A 653 2.69 -6.51 -21.14
C SER A 653 2.80 -5.10 -20.56
N GLY A 654 1.90 -4.74 -19.65
CA GLY A 654 1.92 -3.44 -18.97
C GLY A 654 0.81 -3.28 -17.95
N THR A 655 0.99 -2.32 -17.06
CA THR A 655 0.04 -1.96 -16.01
C THR A 655 -0.46 -0.54 -16.24
N ILE A 656 -1.76 -0.32 -16.12
CA ILE A 656 -2.36 1.00 -16.03
C ILE A 656 -2.66 1.28 -14.55
N THR A 657 -2.06 2.33 -13.99
CA THR A 657 -2.08 2.59 -12.55
C THR A 657 -2.29 4.06 -12.19
N GLU A 658 -2.99 4.30 -11.09
CA GLU A 658 -3.12 5.63 -10.48
C GLU A 658 -1.87 6.04 -9.66
N PHE A 659 -0.95 5.09 -9.40
CA PHE A 659 0.27 5.28 -8.60
C PHE A 659 1.51 4.79 -9.36
N PRO A 660 2.02 5.56 -10.35
CA PRO A 660 3.13 5.13 -11.20
C PRO A 660 4.41 4.77 -10.43
N LEU A 661 4.65 5.39 -9.26
CA LEU A 661 5.84 5.14 -8.45
C LEU A 661 5.95 3.67 -8.01
N THR A 662 4.83 3.07 -7.61
CA THR A 662 4.78 1.68 -7.15
C THR A 662 5.21 0.73 -8.27
N ALA A 663 4.62 0.88 -9.46
CA ALA A 663 4.92 0.06 -10.63
C ALA A 663 6.34 0.29 -11.17
N ALA A 664 6.80 1.55 -11.22
CA ALA A 664 8.15 1.89 -11.66
C ALA A 664 9.22 1.38 -10.68
N ARG A 665 8.96 1.44 -9.36
CA ARG A 665 9.83 0.83 -8.35
C ARG A 665 9.89 -0.68 -8.53
N TYR A 666 8.74 -1.33 -8.76
CA TYR A 666 8.69 -2.76 -9.03
C TYR A 666 9.56 -3.16 -10.23
N LYS A 667 9.59 -2.40 -11.33
CA LYS A 667 10.49 -2.68 -12.48
C LYS A 667 11.97 -2.79 -12.12
N ARG A 668 12.41 -2.14 -11.04
CA ARG A 668 13.82 -2.06 -10.62
C ARG A 668 14.15 -3.01 -9.48
N ASN A 669 13.19 -3.81 -9.03
CA ASN A 669 13.39 -4.74 -7.92
C ASN A 669 14.48 -5.76 -8.25
N ARG A 670 15.35 -6.08 -7.27
CA ARG A 670 16.54 -6.93 -7.48
C ARG A 670 16.24 -8.42 -7.44
N CYS A 671 15.05 -8.79 -6.99
CA CYS A 671 14.70 -10.17 -6.68
C CYS A 671 14.15 -10.91 -7.88
N VAL A 672 13.42 -10.25 -8.78
CA VAL A 672 12.83 -10.91 -9.95
C VAL A 672 13.89 -11.39 -10.95
N ALA A 673 15.08 -10.77 -10.98
CA ALA A 673 16.20 -11.24 -11.81
C ALA A 673 17.00 -12.42 -11.20
N ARG A 674 16.67 -12.85 -9.97
CA ARG A 674 17.38 -13.95 -9.31
C ARG A 674 16.93 -15.30 -9.89
N LYS A 675 17.85 -16.26 -9.90
CA LYS A 675 17.56 -17.63 -10.34
C LYS A 675 16.50 -18.30 -9.45
N ASP A 676 16.63 -18.08 -8.13
CA ASP A 676 15.70 -18.59 -7.14
C ASP A 676 14.86 -17.42 -6.63
N THR A 677 13.58 -17.42 -6.99
CA THR A 677 12.62 -16.39 -6.55
C THR A 677 12.39 -16.53 -5.04
N PRO A 678 12.65 -15.49 -4.23
CA PRO A 678 12.38 -15.58 -2.80
C PRO A 678 10.85 -15.64 -2.55
N PRO A 679 10.40 -16.25 -1.43
CA PRO A 679 8.97 -16.48 -1.19
C PRO A 679 8.11 -15.21 -1.19
N TYR A 680 8.64 -14.08 -0.70
CA TYR A 680 8.00 -12.76 -0.69
C TYR A 680 7.94 -12.08 -2.08
N MET A 681 8.51 -12.69 -3.12
CA MET A 681 8.40 -12.26 -4.52
C MET A 681 7.85 -13.37 -5.41
N SER A 682 7.32 -14.45 -4.84
CA SER A 682 6.55 -15.43 -5.60
C SER A 682 5.18 -14.86 -5.94
N PRO A 683 4.67 -15.07 -7.17
CA PRO A 683 3.25 -14.82 -7.45
C PRO A 683 2.37 -15.58 -6.46
N ILE A 684 1.21 -15.01 -6.13
CA ILE A 684 0.24 -15.68 -5.26
C ILE A 684 -0.20 -17.01 -5.89
N LEU A 685 -0.56 -17.97 -5.04
CA LEU A 685 -1.20 -19.20 -5.47
C LEU A 685 -2.73 -19.01 -5.40
N PRO A 686 -3.46 -19.01 -6.53
CA PRO A 686 -4.90 -18.80 -6.50
C PRO A 686 -5.62 -19.83 -5.62
N ALA A 687 -6.66 -19.39 -4.91
CA ALA A 687 -7.44 -20.19 -3.95
C ALA A 687 -6.66 -20.79 -2.76
N ALA A 688 -5.37 -20.48 -2.59
CA ALA A 688 -4.59 -21.00 -1.47
C ALA A 688 -5.14 -20.53 -0.12
N LEU A 689 -5.52 -19.25 -0.01
CA LEU A 689 -6.12 -18.71 1.21
C LEU A 689 -7.50 -19.31 1.50
N LEU A 690 -8.30 -19.56 0.46
CA LEU A 690 -9.59 -20.26 0.59
C LEU A 690 -9.43 -21.71 1.05
N GLY A 691 -8.32 -22.37 0.71
CA GLY A 691 -8.00 -23.70 1.20
C GLY A 691 -7.74 -23.77 2.72
N ILE A 692 -7.51 -22.63 3.37
CA ILE A 692 -7.32 -22.52 4.82
C ILE A 692 -8.65 -22.22 5.53
N VAL A 693 -9.63 -21.63 4.84
CA VAL A 693 -10.93 -21.23 5.41
C VAL A 693 -11.75 -22.47 5.79
N SER A 694 -12.34 -22.45 6.99
CA SER A 694 -13.27 -23.49 7.42
C SER A 694 -14.46 -23.63 6.46
N LEU A 695 -14.98 -24.85 6.29
CA LEU A 695 -16.09 -25.11 5.37
C LEU A 695 -17.31 -24.22 5.62
N ASP A 696 -17.61 -23.94 6.88
CA ASP A 696 -18.76 -23.12 7.30
C ASP A 696 -18.58 -21.62 7.02
N SER A 697 -17.34 -21.19 6.75
CA SER A 697 -16.98 -19.79 6.47
C SER A 697 -16.62 -19.54 5.01
N LEU A 698 -16.73 -20.55 4.14
CA LEU A 698 -16.52 -20.35 2.71
C LEU A 698 -17.58 -19.39 2.15
N PRO A 699 -17.21 -18.44 1.28
CA PRO A 699 -18.18 -17.58 0.64
C PRO A 699 -19.21 -18.42 -0.16
N PRO A 700 -20.39 -17.88 -0.51
CA PRO A 700 -21.39 -18.58 -1.36
C PRO A 700 -21.00 -18.50 -2.85
N ALA A 701 -21.25 -19.55 -3.64
CA ALA A 701 -20.83 -19.62 -5.05
C ALA A 701 -21.41 -18.48 -5.90
N GLU A 702 -20.57 -17.81 -6.69
CA GLU A 702 -20.98 -16.74 -7.60
C GLU A 702 -20.96 -17.23 -9.05
N ALA A 703 -21.78 -16.60 -9.89
CA ALA A 703 -21.76 -16.86 -11.32
C ALA A 703 -20.41 -16.46 -11.90
N PRO A 704 -19.82 -17.28 -12.78
CA PRO A 704 -18.55 -16.93 -13.40
C PRO A 704 -18.72 -15.74 -14.34
N ASN A 705 -17.67 -14.92 -14.48
CA ASN A 705 -17.63 -13.82 -15.45
C ASN A 705 -17.95 -14.33 -16.87
N PRO A 706 -18.55 -13.50 -17.74
CA PRO A 706 -18.91 -13.91 -19.09
C PRO A 706 -17.69 -14.29 -19.95
N VAL A 707 -17.96 -15.04 -21.02
CA VAL A 707 -16.99 -15.29 -22.10
C VAL A 707 -17.19 -14.23 -23.17
N PHE A 708 -16.12 -13.58 -23.60
CA PHE A 708 -16.14 -12.56 -24.64
C PHE A 708 -16.18 -13.21 -26.04
N THR A 709 -17.10 -12.75 -26.89
CA THR A 709 -17.47 -13.36 -28.17
C THR A 709 -17.34 -12.36 -29.33
N ASP A 710 -17.46 -12.84 -30.57
CA ASP A 710 -17.45 -11.99 -31.78
C ASP A 710 -18.64 -11.00 -31.82
N ALA A 711 -19.76 -11.33 -31.19
CA ALA A 711 -20.89 -10.42 -31.04
C ALA A 711 -20.54 -9.19 -30.19
N ASP A 712 -19.62 -9.34 -29.22
CA ASP A 712 -19.17 -8.25 -28.35
C ASP A 712 -18.16 -7.32 -29.05
N VAL A 713 -17.58 -7.75 -30.18
CA VAL A 713 -16.63 -6.96 -30.99
C VAL A 713 -17.35 -6.14 -32.06
N THR A 714 -18.47 -6.65 -32.54
CA THR A 714 -19.14 -6.17 -33.76
C THR A 714 -19.97 -4.93 -33.46
N GLU A 715 -19.58 -3.80 -34.05
CA GLU A 715 -20.27 -2.52 -33.90
C GLU A 715 -20.62 -1.91 -35.26
N PRO A 716 -21.69 -1.09 -35.34
CA PRO A 716 -21.95 -0.30 -36.54
C PRO A 716 -20.81 0.72 -36.80
N PRO A 717 -20.56 1.11 -38.07
CA PRO A 717 -19.62 2.17 -38.39
C PRO A 717 -19.97 3.49 -37.69
N LEU A 718 -18.97 4.32 -37.41
CA LEU A 718 -19.21 5.63 -36.84
C LEU A 718 -20.13 6.46 -37.76
N PRO A 719 -21.14 7.13 -37.18
CA PRO A 719 -22.07 7.97 -37.93
C PRO A 719 -21.39 9.22 -38.50
N PRO A 720 -21.96 9.84 -39.55
CA PRO A 720 -21.51 11.13 -40.04
C PRO A 720 -21.78 12.23 -38.99
N VAL A 721 -21.03 13.33 -39.07
CA VAL A 721 -21.24 14.48 -38.18
C VAL A 721 -22.53 15.20 -38.57
N THR A 722 -23.47 15.28 -37.64
CA THR A 722 -24.69 16.09 -37.82
C THR A 722 -24.35 17.56 -37.59
N ALA A 723 -24.57 18.42 -38.58
CA ALA A 723 -24.35 19.86 -38.41
C ALA A 723 -25.31 20.43 -37.35
N LYS A 724 -24.75 21.07 -36.31
CA LYS A 724 -25.53 21.77 -35.29
C LYS A 724 -26.08 23.06 -35.90
N SER A 725 -27.40 23.28 -35.84
CA SER A 725 -27.98 24.58 -36.16
C SER A 725 -27.36 25.66 -35.26
N PRO A 726 -26.97 26.84 -35.78
CA PRO A 726 -26.30 27.87 -34.98
C PRO A 726 -27.18 28.23 -33.76
N THR A 727 -26.63 28.03 -32.58
CA THR A 727 -27.28 28.38 -31.32
C THR A 727 -27.21 29.90 -31.18
N THR A 728 -28.35 30.58 -31.23
CA THR A 728 -28.44 32.01 -30.91
C THR A 728 -27.91 32.23 -29.49
N SER A 729 -26.86 33.03 -29.37
CA SER A 729 -26.39 33.50 -28.07
C SER A 729 -27.56 34.16 -27.32
N PRO A 730 -27.82 33.85 -26.04
CA PRO A 730 -28.77 34.62 -25.26
C PRO A 730 -28.21 36.03 -25.09
N GLY A 731 -28.87 37.03 -25.68
CA GLY A 731 -28.59 38.43 -25.39
C GLY A 731 -28.85 38.76 -23.92
N PRO A 732 -28.35 39.90 -23.42
CA PRO A 732 -28.53 40.29 -22.03
C PRO A 732 -30.02 40.39 -21.67
N ILE A 733 -30.34 39.89 -20.47
CA ILE A 733 -31.70 39.75 -19.95
C ILE A 733 -32.39 41.12 -19.91
N SER A 734 -33.42 41.29 -20.73
CA SER A 734 -34.40 42.36 -20.61
C SER A 734 -35.42 42.00 -19.53
N THR A 735 -35.42 42.74 -18.43
CA THR A 735 -36.49 42.74 -17.43
C THR A 735 -37.74 43.38 -18.04
N ASP A 736 -38.69 42.56 -18.48
CA ASP A 736 -40.13 42.78 -18.33
C ASP A 736 -40.89 41.83 -19.27
N GLN A 737 -41.49 40.78 -18.70
CA GLN A 737 -42.80 40.29 -19.15
C GLN A 737 -43.41 39.30 -18.14
N LYS A 738 -44.60 39.66 -17.66
CA LYS A 738 -45.48 38.87 -16.78
C LYS A 738 -45.86 37.54 -17.42
N ALA A 739 -45.78 36.46 -16.63
CA ALA A 739 -46.33 35.16 -16.99
C ALA A 739 -47.88 35.16 -16.97
N PRO A 740 -48.57 34.51 -17.93
CA PRO A 740 -49.99 34.26 -17.85
C PRO A 740 -50.29 33.03 -16.98
N ASN A 741 -51.31 33.19 -16.16
CA ASN A 741 -51.85 32.21 -15.23
C ASN A 741 -52.69 31.18 -15.98
N GLY A 742 -52.42 29.88 -15.79
CA GLY A 742 -53.14 28.80 -16.44
C GLY A 742 -53.10 27.53 -15.60
N GLN A 743 -54.07 27.39 -14.69
CA GLN A 743 -54.37 26.15 -13.98
C GLN A 743 -54.95 25.11 -14.95
N THR A 744 -54.38 23.91 -14.96
CA THR A 744 -55.14 22.70 -15.30
C THR A 744 -54.77 21.57 -14.33
N ARG A 745 -55.81 21.04 -13.67
CA ARG A 745 -55.79 19.97 -12.69
C ARG A 745 -55.18 18.68 -13.24
N VAL A 746 -54.31 18.03 -12.47
CA VAL A 746 -54.01 16.59 -12.59
C VAL A 746 -54.27 15.93 -11.25
N ALA A 747 -55.02 14.84 -11.31
CA ALA A 747 -55.59 14.11 -10.19
C ALA A 747 -54.53 13.42 -9.31
N LEU A 748 -54.79 13.44 -8.01
CA LEU A 748 -54.10 12.66 -6.99
C LEU A 748 -54.21 11.16 -7.27
N SER A 749 -53.07 10.47 -7.27
CA SER A 749 -52.95 9.07 -6.84
C SER A 749 -51.64 8.90 -6.09
N LEU A 750 -51.60 9.47 -4.89
CA LEU A 750 -50.64 9.16 -3.83
C LEU A 750 -51.37 8.22 -2.86
N LEU A 751 -50.89 6.99 -2.71
CA LEU A 751 -50.94 6.18 -1.49
C LEU A 751 -50.33 4.80 -1.79
N LEU A 752 -49.54 4.30 -0.84
CA LEU A 752 -48.91 2.96 -0.74
C LEU A 752 -47.48 2.83 -1.31
N SER A 753 -46.50 3.31 -0.54
CA SER A 753 -45.22 2.59 -0.32
C SER A 753 -44.29 3.25 0.71
N ALA A 754 -44.71 4.31 1.41
CA ALA A 754 -43.94 4.92 2.50
C ALA A 754 -44.58 4.62 3.86
N PHE A 755 -44.60 3.36 4.30
CA PHE A 755 -44.94 3.03 5.71
C PHE A 755 -44.32 1.72 6.24
N SER A 756 -43.36 1.11 5.56
CA SER A 756 -42.73 -0.15 6.00
C SER A 756 -41.27 -0.02 6.48
N THR A 757 -40.66 1.15 6.44
CA THR A 757 -39.25 1.32 6.86
C THR A 757 -39.05 2.06 8.19
N ALA A 758 -40.12 2.58 8.80
CA ALA A 758 -40.03 3.31 10.07
C ALA A 758 -40.27 2.46 11.34
N LEU A 759 -40.65 1.17 11.21
CA LEU A 759 -40.91 0.29 12.36
C LEU A 759 -39.74 -0.66 12.70
N ALA A 760 -38.69 -0.72 11.85
CA ALA A 760 -37.51 -1.56 12.12
C ALA A 760 -36.45 -0.87 12.99
N ALA A 761 -36.50 0.47 13.14
CA ALA A 761 -35.52 1.25 13.89
C ALA A 761 -35.89 1.46 15.38
N LEU A 762 -36.99 0.87 15.87
CA LEU A 762 -37.43 0.98 17.26
C LEU A 762 -37.45 -0.37 18.01
N LEU A 763 -36.93 -1.44 17.39
CA LEU A 763 -36.79 -2.77 18.00
C LEU A 763 -35.32 -3.22 18.16
N LEU A 764 -34.36 -2.31 17.96
CA LEU A 764 -32.92 -2.53 18.20
C LEU A 764 -32.32 -1.38 19.03
N LEU A 765 -33.03 -1.01 20.10
CA LEU A 765 -32.48 -0.27 21.24
C LEU A 765 -32.31 -1.23 22.42
#